data_AF-A0A7S2DHA6-F1
#
_entry.id   AF-A0A7S2DHA6-F1
#
_cell.length_a   1.000
_cell.length_b   1.000
_cell.length_c   1.000
_cell.angle_alpha   90.00
_cell.angle_beta   90.00
_cell.angle_gamma   90.00
#
_symmetry.space_group_name_H-M   'P 1'
#
loop_
_entity.id
_entity.type
_entity.pdbx_description
1 polymer ?
#
loop_
_entity_poly.entity_id
_entity_poly.type
_entity_poly.pdbx_seq_one_letter_code
_entity_poly.pdbx_strand_id
1 'polypeptide(L)'
;SGGRAEERRRREDEMRRQQDAARRVEDEARRQAQEAEQRSAQQKVQLRAALSIRRVIQKVRTAALETFEAAKAELEEIVKQELDNTGPQRQRISQECTDGLEQGRKRVEVALAQKQAKEEQQRKIEEAKKRQQEEIERKRKELQEKKEEEERQRKEVQERRMAENRAALEVRRHIQKLRMAVAKEEDVSKTADELKAALQKALDEELEKSGAMKEALQAESTKVLEALEKKLEAIEKDRELLEQAKDQVKELEGLIEVSEASLKRLLDAEKPLNEKKDTTVKKVNKLYEVVQSAGEEAKEACAASAEFIKTGTPQVKDMEIKKSVMLLKQRSAQVLSSVEAALKRAETAKEAATRCAEAWEKTHEIERLFAKYSSKDVLSKKEIAAYAKKEFKYTVREETLANICRDVIPEGERGVKLERFHLLKAAIGVARELDRDAKRKAEREEREAALAKIKAELLQKAKAASGPVEEANQKIEAVEKQVNPLAGKAKTMASAKMVELADECDRMVQEAKDSVERAQSNIEHLGDEFGDKYQAEISVIVKAETKQLELKLGRFKLRLVRAENLSAQFRGRVEQRRTAELTRLKKVVRSLIRYSRELKDVSMDDLFASIDKNGDGEIDEQEFLAFFETVNKDVDLRDFDDEADPAVGADGEGTAAAKAASDGGEAKEGNEDAEKAEKAE
;
A
#
# COMPACT_ATOMS: atom_id res chain seq x y z
N SER A 1 2.82 -102.81 -19.79
CA SER A 1 3.56 -101.65 -20.32
C SER A 1 2.69 -100.41 -20.61
N GLY A 2 1.40 -100.36 -20.21
CA GLY A 2 0.48 -99.26 -20.56
C GLY A 2 0.60 -97.96 -19.74
N GLY A 3 0.99 -98.03 -18.46
CA GLY A 3 0.98 -96.85 -17.57
C GLY A 3 1.95 -95.72 -17.97
N ARG A 4 3.09 -96.04 -18.61
CA ARG A 4 4.07 -95.01 -19.03
C ARG A 4 3.61 -94.18 -20.24
N ALA A 5 2.74 -94.74 -21.08
CA ALA A 5 2.20 -94.01 -22.24
C ALA A 5 1.10 -93.02 -21.82
N GLU A 6 0.29 -93.41 -20.83
CA GLU A 6 -0.77 -92.57 -20.28
C GLU A 6 -0.21 -91.42 -19.44
N GLU A 7 0.86 -91.67 -18.67
CA GLU A 7 1.58 -90.64 -17.92
C GLU A 7 2.27 -89.62 -18.85
N ARG A 8 2.80 -90.05 -20.00
CA ARG A 8 3.32 -89.14 -21.03
C ARG A 8 2.25 -88.23 -21.62
N ARG A 9 1.07 -88.77 -21.95
CA ARG A 9 -0.07 -87.97 -22.46
C ARG A 9 -0.57 -86.97 -21.44
N ARG A 10 -0.68 -87.36 -20.16
CA ARG A 10 -1.05 -86.42 -19.08
C ARG A 10 -0.04 -85.29 -18.94
N ARG A 11 1.27 -85.59 -18.99
CA ARG A 11 2.32 -84.56 -18.95
C ARG A 11 2.31 -83.64 -20.18
N GLU A 12 2.04 -84.17 -21.37
CA GLU A 12 1.93 -83.36 -22.59
C GLU A 12 0.69 -82.45 -22.56
N ASP A 13 -0.46 -82.95 -22.09
CA ASP A 13 -1.68 -82.15 -21.93
C ASP A 13 -1.54 -81.11 -20.81
N GLU A 14 -0.85 -81.44 -19.72
CA GLU A 14 -0.57 -80.51 -18.63
C GLU A 14 0.43 -79.43 -19.07
N MET A 15 1.44 -79.79 -19.87
CA MET A 15 2.36 -78.82 -20.48
C MET A 15 1.65 -77.91 -21.48
N ARG A 16 0.69 -78.42 -22.27
CA ARG A 16 -0.15 -77.61 -23.16
C ARG A 16 -1.05 -76.65 -22.37
N ARG A 17 -1.68 -77.12 -21.30
CA ARG A 17 -2.48 -76.25 -20.41
C ARG A 17 -1.64 -75.17 -19.73
N GLN A 18 -0.41 -75.51 -19.32
CA GLN A 18 0.54 -74.53 -18.78
C GLN A 18 1.01 -73.53 -19.83
N GLN A 19 1.27 -73.96 -21.07
CA GLN A 19 1.61 -73.06 -22.18
C GLN A 19 0.44 -72.14 -22.56
N ASP A 20 -0.79 -72.65 -22.59
CA ASP A 20 -1.98 -71.84 -22.88
C ASP A 20 -2.31 -70.86 -21.75
N ALA A 21 -2.13 -71.27 -20.48
CA ALA A 21 -2.26 -70.38 -19.33
C ALA A 21 -1.19 -69.27 -19.35
N ALA A 22 0.06 -69.62 -19.67
CA ALA A 22 1.15 -68.64 -19.81
C ALA A 22 0.88 -67.62 -20.93
N ARG A 23 0.34 -68.07 -22.08
CA ARG A 23 -0.05 -67.16 -23.18
C ARG A 23 -1.17 -66.20 -22.79
N ARG A 24 -2.16 -66.66 -22.02
CA ARG A 24 -3.24 -65.78 -21.53
C ARG A 24 -2.73 -64.71 -20.57
N VAL A 25 -1.82 -65.07 -19.67
CA VAL A 25 -1.18 -64.12 -18.75
C VAL A 25 -0.30 -63.12 -19.51
N GLU A 26 0.44 -63.57 -20.53
CA GLU A 26 1.26 -62.69 -21.37
C GLU A 26 0.40 -61.72 -22.21
N ASP A 27 -0.70 -62.21 -22.80
CA ASP A 27 -1.64 -61.37 -23.55
C ASP A 27 -2.38 -60.36 -22.65
N GLU A 28 -2.78 -60.76 -21.44
CA GLU A 28 -3.36 -59.84 -20.44
C GLU A 28 -2.35 -58.79 -19.98
N ALA A 29 -1.09 -59.18 -19.73
CA ALA A 29 -0.02 -58.24 -19.40
C ALA A 29 0.26 -57.26 -20.53
N ARG A 30 0.21 -57.71 -21.80
CA ARG A 30 0.35 -56.84 -22.98
C ARG A 30 -0.80 -55.85 -23.10
N ARG A 31 -2.03 -56.28 -22.85
CA ARG A 31 -3.22 -55.39 -22.83
C ARG A 31 -3.12 -54.37 -21.70
N GLN A 32 -2.73 -54.78 -20.50
CA GLN A 32 -2.53 -53.88 -19.36
C GLN A 32 -1.39 -52.88 -19.63
N ALA A 33 -0.29 -53.31 -20.23
CA ALA A 33 0.82 -52.43 -20.61
C ALA A 33 0.39 -51.40 -21.68
N GLN A 34 -0.36 -51.83 -22.70
CA GLN A 34 -0.90 -50.94 -23.73
C GLN A 34 -1.91 -49.95 -23.14
N GLU A 35 -2.80 -50.38 -22.25
CA GLU A 35 -3.74 -49.49 -21.55
C GLU A 35 -3.00 -48.50 -20.63
N ALA A 36 -1.96 -48.94 -19.92
CA ALA A 36 -1.14 -48.07 -19.07
C ALA A 36 -0.37 -47.03 -19.90
N GLU A 37 0.17 -47.42 -21.06
CA GLU A 37 0.83 -46.51 -22.00
C GLU A 37 -0.15 -45.49 -22.59
N GLN A 38 -1.35 -45.93 -22.99
CA GLN A 38 -2.41 -45.03 -23.46
C GLN A 38 -2.87 -44.06 -22.37
N ARG A 39 -3.01 -44.51 -21.12
CA ARG A 39 -3.34 -43.63 -19.98
C ARG A 39 -2.22 -42.62 -19.71
N SER A 40 -0.95 -43.04 -19.77
CA SER A 40 0.20 -42.13 -19.61
C SER A 40 0.26 -41.10 -20.74
N ALA A 41 0.01 -41.51 -21.99
CA ALA A 41 -0.03 -40.63 -23.14
C ALA A 41 -1.17 -39.60 -23.01
N GLN A 42 -2.38 -40.03 -22.61
CA GLN A 42 -3.51 -39.13 -22.36
C GLN A 42 -3.21 -38.13 -21.23
N GLN A 43 -2.58 -38.58 -20.14
CA GLN A 43 -2.17 -37.68 -19.05
C GLN A 43 -1.15 -36.62 -19.50
N LYS A 44 -0.20 -37.00 -20.37
CA LYS A 44 0.78 -36.05 -20.94
C LYS A 44 0.10 -34.99 -21.83
N VAL A 45 -0.89 -35.39 -22.63
CA VAL A 45 -1.69 -34.46 -23.45
C VAL A 45 -2.47 -33.50 -22.55
N GLN A 46 -3.14 -34.01 -21.51
CA GLN A 46 -3.89 -33.19 -20.55
C GLN A 46 -3.00 -32.17 -19.82
N LEU A 47 -1.83 -32.58 -19.35
CA LEU A 47 -0.87 -31.69 -18.69
C LEU A 47 -0.34 -30.61 -19.65
N ARG A 48 -0.05 -30.97 -20.90
CA ARG A 48 0.44 -30.01 -21.92
C ARG A 48 -0.62 -28.95 -22.24
N ALA A 49 -1.86 -29.37 -22.47
CA ALA A 49 -3.00 -28.48 -22.72
C ALA A 49 -3.23 -27.52 -21.53
N ALA A 50 -3.21 -28.05 -20.31
CA ALA A 50 -3.38 -27.25 -19.09
C ALA A 50 -2.26 -26.20 -18.90
N LEU A 51 -1.01 -26.57 -19.15
CA LEU A 51 0.13 -25.63 -19.05
C LEU A 51 0.10 -24.56 -20.15
N SER A 52 -0.37 -24.90 -21.36
CA SER A 52 -0.53 -23.94 -22.46
C SER A 52 -1.51 -22.83 -22.07
N ILE A 53 -2.70 -23.21 -21.58
CA ILE A 53 -3.73 -22.26 -21.12
C ILE A 53 -3.20 -21.41 -19.95
N ARG A 54 -2.56 -22.02 -18.95
CA ARG A 54 -2.03 -21.29 -17.78
C ARG A 54 -0.97 -20.25 -18.12
N ARG A 55 -0.12 -20.49 -19.12
CA ARG A 55 0.86 -19.48 -19.58
C ARG A 55 0.16 -18.23 -20.10
N VAL A 56 -0.94 -18.39 -20.82
CA VAL A 56 -1.65 -17.27 -21.44
C VAL A 56 -2.53 -16.56 -20.40
N ILE A 57 -3.10 -17.28 -19.43
CA ILE A 57 -3.71 -16.67 -18.22
C ILE A 57 -2.70 -15.75 -17.53
N GLN A 58 -1.45 -16.18 -17.37
CA GLN A 58 -0.42 -15.36 -16.73
C GLN A 58 -0.05 -14.13 -17.56
N LYS A 59 -0.02 -14.24 -18.90
CA LYS A 59 0.13 -13.09 -19.80
C LYS A 59 -1.03 -12.09 -19.62
N VAL A 60 -2.27 -12.56 -19.58
CA VAL A 60 -3.47 -11.72 -19.37
C VAL A 60 -3.41 -10.99 -18.02
N ARG A 61 -2.97 -11.65 -16.95
CA ARG A 61 -2.82 -11.04 -15.61
C ARG A 61 -1.75 -9.94 -15.54
N THR A 62 -0.77 -9.97 -16.44
CA THR A 62 0.39 -9.06 -16.43
C THR A 62 0.39 -8.07 -17.60
N ALA A 63 -0.58 -8.16 -18.51
CA ALA A 63 -0.68 -7.30 -19.67
C ALA A 63 -0.87 -5.83 -19.28
N ALA A 64 -0.18 -4.95 -20.01
CA ALA A 64 -0.38 -3.49 -19.95
C ALA A 64 -1.65 -3.10 -20.72
N LEU A 65 -2.12 -1.86 -20.49
CA LEU A 65 -3.34 -1.29 -21.07
C LEU A 65 -3.49 -1.56 -22.58
N GLU A 66 -2.41 -1.36 -23.33
CA GLU A 66 -2.38 -1.48 -24.79
C GLU A 66 -2.35 -2.93 -25.28
N THR A 67 -1.88 -3.85 -24.44
CA THR A 67 -1.67 -5.27 -24.79
C THR A 67 -2.74 -6.21 -24.24
N PHE A 68 -3.65 -5.69 -23.41
CA PHE A 68 -4.64 -6.51 -22.71
C PHE A 68 -5.64 -7.19 -23.67
N GLU A 69 -6.18 -6.46 -24.65
CA GLU A 69 -7.13 -7.03 -25.62
C GLU A 69 -6.45 -8.10 -26.51
N ALA A 70 -5.19 -7.91 -26.87
CA ALA A 70 -4.42 -8.91 -27.62
C ALA A 70 -4.19 -10.19 -26.79
N ALA A 71 -3.82 -10.06 -25.51
CA ALA A 71 -3.63 -11.18 -24.61
C ALA A 71 -4.95 -11.93 -24.30
N LYS A 72 -6.07 -11.20 -24.21
CA LYS A 72 -7.41 -11.76 -24.04
C LYS A 72 -7.84 -12.56 -25.27
N ALA A 73 -7.63 -12.04 -26.48
CA ALA A 73 -7.90 -12.76 -27.71
C ALA A 73 -7.05 -14.05 -27.82
N GLU A 74 -5.75 -13.98 -27.46
CA GLU A 74 -4.86 -15.15 -27.40
C GLU A 74 -5.38 -16.20 -26.39
N LEU A 75 -5.92 -15.76 -25.24
CA LEU A 75 -6.50 -16.66 -24.23
C LEU A 75 -7.77 -17.33 -24.75
N GLU A 76 -8.68 -16.58 -25.38
CA GLU A 76 -9.92 -17.12 -25.95
C GLU A 76 -9.63 -18.16 -27.05
N GLU A 77 -8.63 -17.90 -27.91
CA GLU A 77 -8.22 -18.82 -28.96
C GLU A 77 -7.61 -20.12 -28.38
N ILE A 78 -6.69 -20.01 -27.42
CA ILE A 78 -6.04 -21.19 -26.81
C ILE A 78 -7.02 -21.99 -25.95
N VAL A 79 -7.95 -21.34 -25.26
CA VAL A 79 -9.03 -22.03 -24.54
C VAL A 79 -9.91 -22.79 -25.52
N LYS A 80 -10.26 -22.21 -26.67
CA LYS A 80 -11.04 -22.92 -27.70
C LYS A 80 -10.32 -24.13 -28.27
N GLN A 81 -8.99 -24.09 -28.40
CA GLN A 81 -8.19 -25.18 -28.95
C GLN A 81 -7.87 -26.28 -27.93
N GLU A 82 -7.59 -25.92 -26.68
CA GLU A 82 -6.98 -26.84 -25.71
C GLU A 82 -7.88 -27.22 -24.53
N LEU A 83 -9.02 -26.55 -24.31
CA LEU A 83 -9.85 -26.79 -23.13
C LEU A 83 -10.43 -28.21 -23.09
N ASP A 84 -10.85 -28.76 -24.24
CA ASP A 84 -11.38 -30.13 -24.31
C ASP A 84 -10.29 -31.18 -24.04
N ASN A 85 -9.02 -30.85 -24.30
CA ASN A 85 -7.88 -31.74 -24.07
C ASN A 85 -7.46 -31.83 -22.60
N THR A 86 -7.99 -30.97 -21.71
CA THR A 86 -7.59 -30.93 -20.29
C THR A 86 -8.24 -32.02 -19.42
N GLY A 87 -9.19 -32.77 -19.96
CA GLY A 87 -9.84 -33.90 -19.28
C GLY A 87 -10.53 -33.49 -17.96
N PRO A 88 -10.26 -34.17 -16.82
CA PRO A 88 -10.95 -33.90 -15.56
C PRO A 88 -10.66 -32.50 -14.97
N GLN A 89 -9.62 -31.81 -15.45
CA GLN A 89 -9.25 -30.46 -14.98
C GLN A 89 -10.01 -29.34 -15.69
N ARG A 90 -10.84 -29.65 -16.70
CA ARG A 90 -11.57 -28.68 -17.52
C ARG A 90 -12.29 -27.59 -16.73
N GLN A 91 -13.06 -27.98 -15.73
CA GLN A 91 -13.86 -27.03 -14.93
C GLN A 91 -12.96 -26.07 -14.13
N ARG A 92 -11.88 -26.59 -13.55
CA ARG A 92 -10.92 -25.80 -12.78
C ARG A 92 -10.16 -24.81 -13.67
N ILE A 93 -9.72 -25.25 -14.85
CA ILE A 93 -9.00 -24.39 -15.80
C ILE A 93 -9.92 -23.31 -16.37
N SER A 94 -11.19 -23.65 -16.63
CA SER A 94 -12.19 -22.66 -17.04
C SER A 94 -12.40 -21.56 -15.98
N GLN A 95 -12.41 -21.92 -14.69
CA GLN A 95 -12.46 -20.95 -13.58
C GLN A 95 -11.17 -20.12 -13.50
N GLU A 96 -10.00 -20.73 -13.65
CA GLU A 96 -8.73 -19.99 -13.68
C GLU A 96 -8.68 -18.96 -14.82
N CYS A 97 -9.30 -19.26 -15.98
CA CYS A 97 -9.44 -18.32 -17.10
C CYS A 97 -10.33 -17.13 -16.76
N THR A 98 -11.50 -17.36 -16.14
CA THR A 98 -12.42 -16.28 -15.75
C THR A 98 -11.77 -15.36 -14.71
N ASP A 99 -11.13 -15.95 -13.71
CA ASP A 99 -10.46 -15.20 -12.65
C ASP A 99 -9.25 -14.41 -13.20
N GLY A 100 -8.50 -15.01 -14.13
CA GLY A 100 -7.40 -14.35 -14.82
C GLY A 100 -7.84 -13.13 -15.63
N LEU A 101 -8.97 -13.24 -16.34
CA LEU A 101 -9.56 -12.13 -17.09
C LEU A 101 -10.08 -11.03 -16.17
N GLU A 102 -10.74 -11.38 -15.07
CA GLU A 102 -11.24 -10.39 -14.10
C GLU A 102 -10.09 -9.63 -13.43
N GLN A 103 -9.03 -10.33 -13.02
CA GLN A 103 -7.83 -9.70 -12.44
C GLN A 103 -7.13 -8.78 -13.44
N GLY A 104 -6.99 -9.22 -14.70
CA GLY A 104 -6.40 -8.38 -15.75
C GLY A 104 -7.24 -7.13 -16.02
N ARG A 105 -8.58 -7.25 -16.09
CA ARG A 105 -9.50 -6.11 -16.25
C ARG A 105 -9.36 -5.11 -15.11
N LYS A 106 -9.34 -5.56 -13.85
CA LYS A 106 -9.16 -4.68 -12.68
C LYS A 106 -7.86 -3.89 -12.76
N ARG A 107 -6.76 -4.51 -13.20
CA ARG A 107 -5.47 -3.80 -13.37
C ARG A 107 -5.52 -2.75 -14.48
N VAL A 108 -6.15 -3.07 -15.61
CA VAL A 108 -6.35 -2.13 -16.73
C VAL A 108 -7.21 -0.94 -16.30
N GLU A 109 -8.28 -1.18 -15.55
CA GLU A 109 -9.17 -0.14 -15.02
C GLU A 109 -8.43 0.80 -14.06
N VAL A 110 -7.65 0.25 -13.11
CA VAL A 110 -6.81 1.06 -12.21
C VAL A 110 -5.76 1.86 -12.98
N ALA A 111 -5.11 1.28 -13.98
CA ALA A 111 -4.13 1.98 -14.81
C ALA A 111 -4.75 3.11 -15.62
N LEU A 112 -5.97 2.91 -16.14
CA LEU A 112 -6.72 3.91 -16.89
C LEU A 112 -7.18 5.07 -15.97
N ALA A 113 -7.66 4.76 -14.77
CA ALA A 113 -7.99 5.76 -13.74
C ALA A 113 -6.76 6.58 -13.31
N GLN A 114 -5.60 5.93 -13.14
CA GLN A 114 -4.34 6.63 -12.84
C GLN A 114 -3.88 7.53 -14.00
N LYS A 115 -4.06 7.11 -15.25
CA LYS A 115 -3.74 7.92 -16.43
C LYS A 115 -4.66 9.15 -16.50
N GLN A 116 -5.97 8.96 -16.29
CA GLN A 116 -6.95 10.06 -16.24
C GLN A 116 -6.65 11.05 -15.10
N ALA A 117 -6.30 10.56 -13.90
CA ALA A 117 -5.92 11.43 -12.78
C ALA A 117 -4.66 12.25 -13.05
N LYS A 118 -3.67 11.66 -13.74
CA LYS A 118 -2.45 12.38 -14.17
C LYS A 118 -2.75 13.42 -15.25
N GLU A 119 -3.59 13.10 -16.23
CA GLU A 119 -4.03 14.05 -17.25
C GLU A 119 -4.85 15.19 -16.63
N GLU A 120 -5.70 14.92 -15.64
CA GLU A 120 -6.46 15.95 -14.92
C GLU A 120 -5.55 16.84 -14.06
N GLN A 121 -4.55 16.27 -13.38
CA GLN A 121 -3.53 17.05 -12.67
C GLN A 121 -2.70 17.91 -13.63
N GLN A 122 -2.32 17.38 -14.79
CA GLN A 122 -1.62 18.15 -15.82
C GLN A 122 -2.48 19.28 -16.37
N ARG A 123 -3.77 19.04 -16.63
CA ARG A 123 -4.74 20.08 -17.01
C ARG A 123 -4.87 21.14 -15.93
N LYS A 124 -4.93 20.77 -14.65
CA LYS A 124 -4.96 21.72 -13.52
C LYS A 124 -3.69 22.56 -13.43
N ILE A 125 -2.52 21.96 -13.67
CA ILE A 125 -1.23 22.68 -13.70
C ILE A 125 -1.15 23.62 -14.91
N GLU A 126 -1.61 23.18 -16.08
CA GLU A 126 -1.62 23.97 -17.31
C GLU A 126 -2.63 25.12 -17.23
N GLU A 127 -3.82 24.88 -16.69
CA GLU A 127 -4.83 25.91 -16.42
C GLU A 127 -4.35 26.91 -15.37
N ALA A 128 -3.65 26.48 -14.32
CA ALA A 128 -3.03 27.38 -13.35
C ALA A 128 -1.93 28.24 -13.97
N LYS A 129 -1.08 27.67 -14.85
CA LYS A 129 -0.08 28.42 -15.61
C LYS A 129 -0.73 29.41 -16.57
N LYS A 130 -1.82 29.02 -17.24
CA LYS A 130 -2.58 29.89 -18.13
C LYS A 130 -3.23 31.04 -17.38
N ARG A 131 -3.82 30.79 -16.20
CA ARG A 131 -4.37 31.86 -15.32
C ARG A 131 -3.28 32.82 -14.84
N GLN A 132 -2.09 32.32 -14.48
CA GLN A 132 -0.96 33.18 -14.11
C GLN A 132 -0.46 34.01 -15.30
N GLN A 133 -0.40 33.43 -16.51
CA GLN A 133 -0.04 34.16 -17.72
C GLN A 133 -1.09 35.20 -18.12
N GLU A 134 -2.39 34.87 -18.06
CA GLU A 134 -3.50 35.79 -18.31
C GLU A 134 -3.54 36.93 -17.28
N GLU A 135 -3.22 36.67 -16.00
CA GLU A 135 -3.12 37.71 -14.98
C GLU A 135 -1.93 38.65 -15.23
N ILE A 136 -0.78 38.11 -15.66
CA ILE A 136 0.39 38.92 -16.06
C ILE A 136 0.08 39.74 -17.32
N GLU A 137 -0.62 39.17 -18.30
CA GLU A 137 -1.05 39.90 -19.50
C GLU A 137 -2.12 40.94 -19.21
N ARG A 138 -3.06 40.67 -18.31
CA ARG A 138 -4.08 41.63 -17.86
C ARG A 138 -3.42 42.80 -17.13
N LYS A 139 -2.46 42.53 -16.24
CA LYS A 139 -1.66 43.60 -15.58
C LYS A 139 -0.81 44.39 -16.59
N ARG A 140 -0.31 43.76 -17.65
CA ARG A 140 0.38 44.46 -18.75
C ARG A 140 -0.56 45.33 -19.58
N LYS A 141 -1.75 44.83 -19.94
CA LYS A 141 -2.76 45.58 -20.71
C LYS A 141 -3.37 46.72 -19.90
N GLU A 142 -3.67 46.52 -18.62
CA GLU A 142 -4.14 47.60 -17.74
C GLU A 142 -3.07 48.69 -17.55
N LEU A 143 -1.78 48.33 -17.56
CA LEU A 143 -0.67 49.30 -17.56
C LEU A 143 -0.48 50.00 -18.92
N GLN A 144 -0.89 49.37 -20.02
CA GLN A 144 -0.83 49.93 -21.37
C GLN A 144 -2.02 50.85 -21.65
N GLU A 145 -3.24 50.46 -21.26
CA GLU A 145 -4.46 51.25 -21.37
C GLU A 145 -4.39 52.51 -20.49
N LYS A 146 -3.83 52.41 -19.27
CA LYS A 146 -3.54 53.60 -18.44
C LYS A 146 -2.57 54.58 -19.11
N LYS A 147 -1.63 54.09 -19.91
CA LYS A 147 -0.68 54.94 -20.66
C LYS A 147 -1.32 55.55 -21.92
N GLU A 148 -2.21 54.82 -22.58
CA GLU A 148 -2.91 55.29 -23.78
C GLU A 148 -4.07 56.26 -23.45
N GLU A 149 -4.73 56.09 -22.31
CA GLU A 149 -5.77 57.01 -21.82
C GLU A 149 -5.15 58.35 -21.36
N GLU A 150 -3.97 58.32 -20.73
CA GLU A 150 -3.14 59.50 -20.46
C GLU A 150 -2.69 60.22 -21.74
N GLU A 151 -2.41 59.48 -22.82
CA GLU A 151 -2.05 60.05 -24.12
C GLU A 151 -3.25 60.62 -24.90
N ARG A 152 -4.46 60.06 -24.75
CA ARG A 152 -5.68 60.60 -25.38
C ARG A 152 -6.18 61.87 -24.69
N GLN A 153 -6.14 61.91 -23.36
CA GLN A 153 -6.43 63.14 -22.60
C GLN A 153 -5.45 64.28 -22.92
N ARG A 154 -4.20 63.94 -23.29
CA ARG A 154 -3.20 64.92 -23.78
C ARG A 154 -3.50 65.50 -25.17
N LYS A 155 -4.15 64.74 -26.06
CA LYS A 155 -4.39 65.15 -27.47
C LYS A 155 -5.62 66.05 -27.62
N GLU A 156 -6.69 65.81 -26.86
CA GLU A 156 -7.93 66.62 -26.90
C GLU A 156 -7.75 68.05 -26.33
N VAL A 157 -6.90 68.18 -25.30
CA VAL A 157 -6.52 69.48 -24.72
C VAL A 157 -5.63 70.30 -25.68
N GLN A 158 -4.97 69.64 -26.63
CA GLN A 158 -4.04 70.26 -27.58
C GLN A 158 -4.75 70.96 -28.74
N GLU A 159 -5.90 70.46 -29.19
CA GLU A 159 -6.61 71.01 -30.36
C GLU A 159 -7.43 72.26 -30.06
N ARG A 160 -8.07 72.36 -28.88
CA ARG A 160 -8.79 73.59 -28.47
C ARG A 160 -7.87 74.81 -28.34
N ARG A 161 -6.57 74.60 -28.03
CA ARG A 161 -5.55 75.66 -28.03
C ARG A 161 -5.25 76.17 -29.43
N MET A 162 -5.26 75.33 -30.46
CA MET A 162 -4.75 75.68 -31.80
C MET A 162 -5.57 76.76 -32.54
N ALA A 163 -6.84 76.97 -32.17
CA ALA A 163 -7.71 77.98 -32.79
C ALA A 163 -7.51 79.39 -32.19
N GLU A 164 -7.38 79.48 -30.86
CA GLU A 164 -6.97 80.72 -30.18
C GLU A 164 -5.53 81.12 -30.52
N ASN A 165 -4.72 80.12 -30.90
CA ASN A 165 -3.33 80.31 -31.25
C ASN A 165 -3.10 81.15 -32.51
N ARG A 166 -4.09 81.47 -33.34
CA ARG A 166 -3.86 82.08 -34.65
C ARG A 166 -3.65 83.61 -34.63
N ALA A 167 -4.30 84.32 -33.70
CA ALA A 167 -4.02 85.74 -33.44
C ALA A 167 -2.89 85.90 -32.42
N ALA A 168 -2.78 84.97 -31.47
CA ALA A 168 -1.61 84.82 -30.62
C ALA A 168 -0.35 84.39 -31.41
N LEU A 169 -0.45 83.87 -32.63
CA LEU A 169 0.65 83.29 -33.43
C LEU A 169 1.68 84.32 -33.90
N GLU A 170 1.35 85.61 -33.85
CA GLU A 170 2.24 86.70 -34.31
C GLU A 170 3.09 87.25 -33.17
N VAL A 171 2.48 87.56 -32.01
CA VAL A 171 3.21 87.71 -30.72
C VAL A 171 3.96 86.41 -30.41
N ARG A 172 3.33 85.26 -30.67
CA ARG A 172 3.99 83.96 -30.55
C ARG A 172 5.00 83.68 -31.63
N ARG A 173 5.08 84.41 -32.75
CA ARG A 173 6.16 84.24 -33.73
C ARG A 173 7.46 84.77 -33.15
N HIS A 174 7.38 85.83 -32.35
CA HIS A 174 8.50 86.37 -31.58
C HIS A 174 8.79 85.53 -30.33
N ILE A 175 7.77 85.05 -29.61
CA ILE A 175 7.96 84.00 -28.58
C ILE A 175 8.54 82.73 -29.21
N GLN A 176 8.19 82.38 -30.45
CA GLN A 176 8.64 81.20 -31.18
C GLN A 176 10.05 81.38 -31.70
N LYS A 177 10.48 82.59 -32.09
CA LYS A 177 11.90 82.91 -32.35
C LYS A 177 12.72 82.81 -31.07
N LEU A 178 12.22 83.32 -29.95
CA LEU A 178 12.82 83.14 -28.62
C LEU A 178 12.90 81.64 -28.26
N ARG A 179 11.82 80.89 -28.50
CA ARG A 179 11.76 79.42 -28.32
C ARG A 179 12.66 78.67 -29.31
N MET A 180 12.90 79.17 -30.52
CA MET A 180 13.73 78.54 -31.55
C MET A 180 15.23 78.78 -31.34
N ALA A 181 15.60 79.93 -30.77
CA ALA A 181 16.97 80.17 -30.32
C ALA A 181 17.28 79.37 -29.04
N VAL A 182 16.30 79.22 -28.15
CA VAL A 182 16.35 78.24 -27.05
C VAL A 182 16.41 76.79 -27.57
N ALA A 183 16.07 76.53 -28.84
CA ALA A 183 16.08 75.19 -29.45
C ALA A 183 17.29 74.91 -30.34
N LYS A 184 18.17 75.89 -30.59
CA LYS A 184 19.48 75.65 -31.23
C LYS A 184 20.53 75.74 -30.11
N GLU A 185 21.03 74.58 -29.69
CA GLU A 185 21.88 74.40 -28.50
C GLU A 185 23.25 75.09 -28.54
N GLU A 186 23.65 75.65 -29.68
CA GLU A 186 24.93 76.35 -29.79
C GLU A 186 24.73 77.85 -29.51
N ASP A 187 25.20 78.28 -28.33
CA ASP A 187 25.28 79.66 -27.82
C ASP A 187 24.01 80.31 -27.23
N VAL A 188 23.21 79.54 -26.47
CA VAL A 188 22.08 80.08 -25.67
C VAL A 188 22.51 81.17 -24.68
N SER A 189 23.76 81.15 -24.18
CA SER A 189 24.29 82.15 -23.24
C SER A 189 24.57 83.53 -23.86
N LYS A 190 24.77 83.65 -25.19
CA LYS A 190 25.08 84.93 -25.86
C LYS A 190 23.89 85.54 -26.59
N THR A 191 22.95 84.71 -27.07
CA THR A 191 21.74 85.18 -27.79
C THR A 191 20.51 85.45 -26.92
N ALA A 192 20.55 85.10 -25.62
CA ALA A 192 19.40 85.25 -24.72
C ALA A 192 19.00 86.74 -24.53
N ASP A 193 19.98 87.63 -24.35
CA ASP A 193 19.70 89.04 -24.03
C ASP A 193 19.16 89.83 -25.24
N GLU A 194 19.63 89.52 -26.45
CA GLU A 194 19.16 90.14 -27.70
C GLU A 194 17.71 89.75 -28.05
N LEU A 195 17.33 88.51 -27.74
CA LEU A 195 15.99 88.00 -28.00
C LEU A 195 14.98 88.48 -26.96
N LYS A 196 15.39 88.61 -25.68
CA LYS A 196 14.59 89.24 -24.62
C LYS A 196 14.15 90.65 -25.03
N ALA A 197 15.05 91.44 -25.62
CA ALA A 197 14.75 92.79 -26.12
C ALA A 197 13.78 92.80 -27.33
N ALA A 198 13.88 91.82 -28.24
CA ALA A 198 13.00 91.71 -29.42
C ALA A 198 11.56 91.25 -29.09
N LEU A 199 11.39 90.42 -28.05
CA LEU A 199 10.07 89.99 -27.57
C LEU A 199 9.33 91.13 -26.86
N GLN A 200 10.04 91.97 -26.11
CA GLN A 200 9.46 93.13 -25.44
C GLN A 200 8.85 94.12 -26.45
N LYS A 201 9.53 94.37 -27.57
CA LYS A 201 9.04 95.25 -28.65
C LYS A 201 7.78 94.72 -29.35
N ALA A 202 7.66 93.39 -29.53
CA ALA A 202 6.49 92.77 -30.16
C ALA A 202 5.25 92.76 -29.24
N LEU A 203 5.46 92.75 -27.92
CA LEU A 203 4.40 92.92 -26.92
C LEU A 203 3.84 94.35 -26.89
N ASP A 204 4.56 95.35 -27.40
CA ASP A 204 4.08 96.73 -27.42
C ASP A 204 3.19 97.03 -28.66
N GLU A 205 3.32 96.27 -29.75
CA GLU A 205 2.67 96.57 -31.05
C GLU A 205 1.37 95.77 -31.31
N GLU A 206 1.25 94.52 -30.85
CA GLU A 206 0.14 93.61 -31.24
C GLU A 206 -0.78 93.17 -30.09
N LEU A 207 -0.52 93.64 -28.86
CA LEU A 207 -1.21 93.22 -27.64
C LEU A 207 -2.67 93.71 -27.55
N GLU A 208 -2.98 94.82 -28.20
CA GLU A 208 -4.32 95.44 -28.20
C GLU A 208 -5.34 94.66 -29.06
N LYS A 209 -4.89 93.89 -30.06
CA LYS A 209 -5.78 93.12 -30.97
C LYS A 209 -6.12 91.71 -30.46
N SER A 210 -5.48 91.26 -29.39
CA SER A 210 -5.63 89.90 -28.82
C SER A 210 -6.77 89.72 -27.79
N GLY A 211 -7.62 90.73 -27.59
CA GLY A 211 -8.85 90.61 -26.79
C GLY A 211 -8.62 90.01 -25.38
N ALA A 212 -9.36 88.95 -25.02
CA ALA A 212 -9.26 88.28 -23.73
C ALA A 212 -7.91 87.58 -23.46
N MET A 213 -7.00 87.50 -24.43
CA MET A 213 -5.63 86.97 -24.26
C MET A 213 -4.57 88.03 -23.94
N LYS A 214 -4.95 89.30 -23.76
CA LYS A 214 -4.02 90.38 -23.43
C LYS A 214 -3.25 90.10 -22.13
N GLU A 215 -3.96 89.76 -21.05
CA GLU A 215 -3.36 89.31 -19.78
C GLU A 215 -2.68 87.94 -19.91
N ALA A 216 -3.22 87.04 -20.75
CA ALA A 216 -2.66 85.72 -20.95
C ALA A 216 -1.34 85.73 -21.74
N LEU A 217 -1.14 86.64 -22.71
CA LEU A 217 0.08 86.81 -23.51
C LEU A 217 1.16 87.58 -22.74
N GLN A 218 0.78 88.54 -21.90
CA GLN A 218 1.70 89.14 -20.92
C GLN A 218 2.14 88.10 -19.88
N ALA A 219 1.22 87.26 -19.39
CA ALA A 219 1.55 86.10 -18.56
C ALA A 219 2.30 85.00 -19.33
N GLU A 220 2.11 84.83 -20.64
CA GLU A 220 2.86 83.85 -21.47
C GLU A 220 4.28 84.33 -21.73
N SER A 221 4.48 85.64 -21.88
CA SER A 221 5.78 86.30 -22.01
C SER A 221 6.61 86.15 -20.73
N THR A 222 6.05 86.52 -19.57
CA THR A 222 6.71 86.34 -18.27
C THR A 222 6.94 84.87 -17.96
N LYS A 223 5.99 83.98 -18.28
CA LYS A 223 6.19 82.52 -18.19
C LYS A 223 7.25 81.99 -19.15
N VAL A 224 7.44 82.57 -20.34
CA VAL A 224 8.48 82.14 -21.28
C VAL A 224 9.86 82.61 -20.83
N LEU A 225 9.96 83.78 -20.22
CA LEU A 225 11.20 84.27 -19.60
C LEU A 225 11.56 83.45 -18.36
N GLU A 226 10.60 83.20 -17.45
CA GLU A 226 10.78 82.24 -16.36
C GLU A 226 11.04 80.81 -16.88
N ALA A 227 10.45 80.40 -18.00
CA ALA A 227 10.72 79.09 -18.60
C ALA A 227 12.09 79.03 -19.29
N LEU A 228 12.66 80.15 -19.71
CA LEU A 228 14.01 80.24 -20.26
C LEU A 228 15.04 80.19 -19.13
N GLU A 229 14.77 80.87 -18.02
CA GLU A 229 15.55 80.77 -16.77
C GLU A 229 15.44 79.36 -16.16
N LYS A 230 14.24 78.78 -16.06
CA LYS A 230 14.04 77.38 -15.65
C LYS A 230 14.66 76.38 -16.64
N LYS A 231 14.79 76.71 -17.93
CA LYS A 231 15.48 75.87 -18.92
C LYS A 231 16.99 75.98 -18.78
N LEU A 232 17.53 77.15 -18.47
CA LEU A 232 18.95 77.31 -18.15
C LEU A 232 19.30 76.57 -16.85
N GLU A 233 18.49 76.71 -15.80
CA GLU A 233 18.62 75.90 -14.58
C GLU A 233 18.41 74.40 -14.83
N ALA A 234 17.52 74.00 -15.76
CA ALA A 234 17.34 72.60 -16.13
C ALA A 234 18.52 72.06 -16.94
N ILE A 235 19.13 72.86 -17.80
CA ILE A 235 20.34 72.49 -18.55
C ILE A 235 21.54 72.37 -17.58
N GLU A 236 21.66 73.25 -16.60
CA GLU A 236 22.68 73.13 -15.53
C GLU A 236 22.43 71.89 -14.67
N LYS A 237 21.19 71.62 -14.24
CA LYS A 237 20.83 70.40 -13.51
C LYS A 237 21.02 69.13 -14.34
N ASP A 238 20.68 69.14 -15.63
CA ASP A 238 20.90 68.01 -16.54
C ASP A 238 22.41 67.78 -16.77
N ARG A 239 23.22 68.84 -16.80
CA ARG A 239 24.69 68.74 -16.87
C ARG A 239 25.29 68.15 -15.59
N GLU A 240 24.84 68.59 -14.42
CA GLU A 240 25.23 68.02 -13.12
C GLU A 240 24.82 66.54 -13.00
N LEU A 241 23.59 66.19 -13.40
CA LEU A 241 23.11 64.80 -13.42
C LEU A 241 23.90 63.93 -14.41
N LEU A 242 24.35 64.48 -15.54
CA LEU A 242 25.16 63.77 -16.53
C LEU A 242 26.58 63.54 -16.02
N GLU A 243 27.16 64.49 -15.29
CA GLU A 243 28.47 64.35 -14.65
C GLU A 243 28.42 63.32 -13.51
N GLN A 244 27.41 63.39 -12.64
CA GLN A 244 27.15 62.37 -11.61
C GLN A 244 26.96 60.97 -12.20
N ALA A 245 26.23 60.86 -13.31
CA ALA A 245 26.05 59.58 -14.00
C ALA A 245 27.34 59.03 -14.60
N LYS A 246 28.23 59.89 -15.12
CA LYS A 246 29.54 59.48 -15.62
C LYS A 246 30.43 58.95 -14.49
N ASP A 247 30.40 59.60 -13.33
CA ASP A 247 31.19 59.16 -12.18
C ASP A 247 30.67 57.82 -11.62
N GLN A 248 29.35 57.62 -11.57
CA GLN A 248 28.76 56.33 -11.19
C GLN A 248 29.07 55.21 -12.20
N VAL A 249 29.16 55.51 -13.50
CA VAL A 249 29.60 54.52 -14.51
C VAL A 249 31.05 54.10 -14.25
N LYS A 250 31.95 55.04 -13.92
CA LYS A 250 33.35 54.73 -13.58
C LYS A 250 33.46 53.91 -12.30
N GLU A 251 32.65 54.23 -11.29
CA GLU A 251 32.62 53.46 -10.03
C GLU A 251 32.13 52.02 -10.26
N LEU A 252 31.07 51.85 -11.06
CA LEU A 252 30.59 50.52 -11.44
C LEU A 252 31.63 49.73 -12.23
N GLU A 253 32.36 50.37 -13.14
CA GLU A 253 33.45 49.75 -13.87
C GLU A 253 34.55 49.24 -12.93
N GLY A 254 34.95 50.06 -11.94
CA GLY A 254 35.92 49.65 -10.91
C GLY A 254 35.47 48.46 -10.07
N LEU A 255 34.19 48.41 -9.65
CA LEU A 255 33.65 47.27 -8.90
C LEU A 255 33.64 45.97 -9.73
N ILE A 256 33.37 46.07 -11.04
CA ILE A 256 33.42 44.92 -11.95
C ILE A 256 34.86 44.43 -12.13
N GLU A 257 35.85 45.32 -12.24
CA GLU A 257 37.27 44.93 -12.31
C GLU A 257 37.72 44.20 -11.04
N VAL A 258 37.28 44.64 -9.86
CA VAL A 258 37.54 43.93 -8.60
C VAL A 258 36.91 42.52 -8.63
N SER A 259 35.68 42.41 -9.14
CA SER A 259 34.98 41.13 -9.28
C SER A 259 35.71 40.17 -10.23
N GLU A 260 36.24 40.67 -11.34
CA GLU A 260 37.04 39.91 -12.30
C GLU A 260 38.38 39.45 -11.73
N ALA A 261 39.05 40.32 -10.94
CA ALA A 261 40.27 39.96 -10.24
C ALA A 261 40.03 38.84 -9.21
N SER A 262 38.93 38.90 -8.46
CA SER A 262 38.53 37.83 -7.52
C SER A 262 38.18 36.53 -8.24
N LEU A 263 37.49 36.59 -9.39
CA LEU A 263 37.25 35.42 -10.24
C LEU A 263 38.56 34.76 -10.69
N LYS A 264 39.57 35.54 -11.05
CA LYS A 264 40.89 34.99 -11.44
C LYS A 264 41.56 34.26 -10.29
N ARG A 265 41.51 34.80 -9.07
CA ARG A 265 42.03 34.13 -7.86
C ARG A 265 41.31 32.81 -7.59
N LEU A 266 39.98 32.79 -7.74
CA LEU A 266 39.18 31.58 -7.62
C LEU A 266 39.62 30.50 -8.64
N LEU A 267 39.82 30.89 -9.90
CA LEU A 267 40.29 29.96 -10.95
C LEU A 267 41.71 29.45 -10.69
N ASP A 268 42.60 30.26 -10.11
CA ASP A 268 43.94 29.82 -9.73
C ASP A 268 43.92 28.87 -8.53
N ALA A 269 43.03 29.11 -7.55
CA ALA A 269 42.80 28.21 -6.42
C ALA A 269 42.16 26.87 -6.83
N GLU A 270 41.37 26.84 -7.92
CA GLU A 270 40.75 25.62 -8.47
C GLU A 270 41.78 24.63 -9.05
N LYS A 271 42.91 25.12 -9.59
CA LYS A 271 43.88 24.29 -10.34
C LYS A 271 44.46 23.10 -9.54
N PRO A 272 44.94 23.27 -8.29
CA PRO A 272 45.51 22.17 -7.51
C PRO A 272 44.53 21.03 -7.24
N LEU A 273 43.22 21.30 -7.25
CA LEU A 273 42.19 20.30 -7.00
C LEU A 273 42.00 19.35 -8.18
N ASN A 274 42.36 19.79 -9.39
CA ASN A 274 42.28 19.01 -10.62
C ASN A 274 43.52 18.14 -10.87
N GLU A 275 44.61 18.35 -10.13
CA GLU A 275 45.80 17.52 -10.26
C GLU A 275 45.58 16.16 -9.57
N LYS A 276 45.45 15.08 -10.35
CA LYS A 276 45.30 13.70 -9.86
C LYS A 276 46.61 13.15 -9.27
N LYS A 277 47.09 13.77 -8.20
CA LYS A 277 48.25 13.30 -7.43
C LYS A 277 47.78 12.49 -6.22
N ASP A 278 48.61 11.55 -5.80
CA ASP A 278 48.42 10.79 -4.57
C ASP A 278 48.36 11.77 -3.38
N THR A 279 47.15 11.95 -2.86
CA THR A 279 46.82 12.92 -1.82
C THR A 279 45.84 12.29 -0.85
N THR A 280 45.97 12.66 0.42
CA THR A 280 45.07 12.23 1.50
C THR A 280 43.77 13.03 1.45
N VAL A 281 42.65 12.46 1.90
CA VAL A 281 41.35 13.17 2.02
C VAL A 281 41.51 14.49 2.78
N LYS A 282 42.35 14.52 3.83
CA LYS A 282 42.68 15.74 4.59
C LYS A 282 43.32 16.84 3.75
N LYS A 283 44.16 16.51 2.76
CA LYS A 283 44.80 17.49 1.88
C LYS A 283 43.81 18.02 0.84
N VAL A 284 42.95 17.15 0.29
CA VAL A 284 41.89 17.55 -0.64
C VAL A 284 40.93 18.54 0.01
N ASN A 285 40.49 18.28 1.24
CA ASN A 285 39.60 19.19 1.97
C ASN A 285 40.25 20.55 2.24
N LYS A 286 41.53 20.58 2.64
CA LYS A 286 42.27 21.84 2.82
C LYS A 286 42.40 22.66 1.53
N LEU A 287 42.63 22.00 0.39
CA LEU A 287 42.67 22.68 -0.91
C LEU A 287 41.30 23.24 -1.27
N TYR A 288 40.22 22.50 -0.98
CA TYR A 288 38.86 22.98 -1.23
C TYR A 288 38.45 24.15 -0.32
N GLU A 289 38.89 24.19 0.94
CA GLU A 289 38.68 25.34 1.84
C GLU A 289 39.27 26.64 1.26
N VAL A 290 40.46 26.57 0.64
CA VAL A 290 41.06 27.72 -0.06
C VAL A 290 40.19 28.16 -1.25
N VAL A 291 39.62 27.21 -2.00
CA VAL A 291 38.70 27.51 -3.11
C VAL A 291 37.40 28.13 -2.62
N GLN A 292 36.85 27.66 -1.50
CA GLN A 292 35.64 28.24 -0.90
C GLN A 292 35.87 29.67 -0.45
N SER A 293 36.97 29.93 0.26
CA SER A 293 37.34 31.29 0.69
C SER A 293 37.53 32.24 -0.50
N ALA A 294 38.25 31.81 -1.56
CA ALA A 294 38.37 32.61 -2.78
C ALA A 294 37.02 32.80 -3.51
N GLY A 295 36.11 31.84 -3.40
CA GLY A 295 34.78 31.91 -3.97
C GLY A 295 33.82 32.83 -3.23
N GLU A 296 33.94 32.91 -1.91
CA GLU A 296 33.24 33.88 -1.06
C GLU A 296 33.69 35.31 -1.39
N GLU A 297 35.00 35.56 -1.47
CA GLU A 297 35.55 36.86 -1.90
C GLU A 297 35.01 37.27 -3.30
N ALA A 298 34.94 36.33 -4.23
CA ALA A 298 34.42 36.59 -5.58
C ALA A 298 32.91 36.87 -5.59
N LYS A 299 32.13 36.17 -4.76
CA LYS A 299 30.69 36.41 -4.59
C LYS A 299 30.40 37.76 -3.94
N GLU A 300 31.15 38.13 -2.91
CA GLU A 300 31.01 39.43 -2.25
C GLU A 300 31.33 40.58 -3.21
N ALA A 301 32.39 40.47 -4.01
CA ALA A 301 32.71 41.45 -5.04
C ALA A 301 31.60 41.58 -6.11
N CYS A 302 31.04 40.43 -6.55
CA CYS A 302 29.90 40.42 -7.47
C CYS A 302 28.63 41.02 -6.83
N ALA A 303 28.41 40.76 -5.54
CA ALA A 303 27.27 41.30 -4.79
C ALA A 303 27.37 42.82 -4.63
N ALA A 304 28.56 43.35 -4.32
CA ALA A 304 28.81 44.80 -4.26
C ALA A 304 28.51 45.47 -5.61
N SER A 305 28.95 44.87 -6.72
CA SER A 305 28.63 45.35 -8.07
C SER A 305 27.12 45.31 -8.35
N ALA A 306 26.44 44.22 -7.95
CA ALA A 306 25.01 44.05 -8.16
C ALA A 306 24.15 44.98 -7.27
N GLU A 307 24.58 45.25 -6.04
CA GLU A 307 23.93 46.19 -5.14
C GLU A 307 24.08 47.62 -5.65
N PHE A 308 25.29 48.01 -6.09
CA PHE A 308 25.51 49.30 -6.75
C PHE A 308 24.61 49.49 -7.98
N ILE A 309 24.42 48.43 -8.78
CA ILE A 309 23.47 48.45 -9.89
C ILE A 309 22.03 48.68 -9.41
N LYS A 310 21.61 48.08 -8.29
CA LYS A 310 20.23 48.22 -7.78
C LYS A 310 19.96 49.59 -7.18
N THR A 311 20.91 50.15 -6.43
CA THR A 311 20.74 51.40 -5.67
C THR A 311 21.19 52.62 -6.45
N GLY A 312 22.22 52.48 -7.28
CA GLY A 312 22.97 53.58 -7.88
C GLY A 312 22.75 53.80 -9.37
N THR A 313 21.72 53.21 -10.01
CA THR A 313 21.43 53.53 -11.42
C THR A 313 20.46 54.73 -11.53
N PRO A 314 20.94 55.98 -11.77
CA PRO A 314 20.06 57.11 -12.04
C PRO A 314 19.22 56.91 -13.31
N GLN A 315 18.05 57.53 -13.35
CA GLN A 315 17.21 57.65 -14.54
C GLN A 315 17.79 58.68 -15.53
N VAL A 316 19.01 58.43 -16.00
CA VAL A 316 19.67 59.28 -17.00
C VAL A 316 18.91 59.11 -18.31
N LYS A 317 18.60 60.20 -19.00
CA LYS A 317 17.91 60.14 -20.31
C LYS A 317 18.87 59.85 -21.45
N ASP A 318 20.14 60.20 -21.29
CA ASP A 318 21.22 60.02 -22.27
C ASP A 318 21.34 58.56 -22.73
N MET A 319 21.37 58.39 -24.06
CA MET A 319 21.35 57.07 -24.68
C MET A 319 22.71 56.37 -24.65
N GLU A 320 23.83 57.11 -24.55
CA GLU A 320 25.17 56.54 -24.49
C GLU A 320 25.45 55.99 -23.10
N ILE A 321 25.11 56.75 -22.04
CA ILE A 321 25.22 56.30 -20.65
C ILE A 321 24.31 55.11 -20.37
N LYS A 322 23.09 55.08 -20.94
CA LYS A 322 22.22 53.88 -20.84
C LYS A 322 22.86 52.64 -21.46
N LYS A 323 23.49 52.79 -22.63
CA LYS A 323 24.17 51.68 -23.31
C LYS A 323 25.37 51.20 -22.50
N SER A 324 26.18 52.10 -21.95
CA SER A 324 27.33 51.72 -21.12
C SER A 324 26.90 50.98 -19.85
N VAL A 325 25.89 51.49 -19.13
CA VAL A 325 25.33 50.82 -17.95
C VAL A 325 24.74 49.43 -18.31
N MET A 326 24.08 49.30 -19.46
CA MET A 326 23.55 48.01 -19.93
C MET A 326 24.67 47.00 -20.21
N LEU A 327 25.76 47.43 -20.84
CA LEU A 327 26.94 46.59 -21.09
C LEU A 327 27.64 46.19 -19.79
N LEU A 328 27.80 47.12 -18.83
CA LEU A 328 28.37 46.83 -17.51
C LEU A 328 27.49 45.87 -16.70
N LYS A 329 26.16 45.99 -16.78
CA LYS A 329 25.22 45.02 -16.21
C LYS A 329 25.41 43.62 -16.80
N GLN A 330 25.55 43.52 -18.11
CA GLN A 330 25.80 42.26 -18.79
C GLN A 330 27.15 41.65 -18.38
N ARG A 331 28.20 42.48 -18.29
CA ARG A 331 29.54 42.06 -17.84
C ARG A 331 29.51 41.56 -16.39
N SER A 332 28.88 42.31 -15.48
CA SER A 332 28.70 41.89 -14.07
C SER A 332 27.95 40.55 -13.95
N ALA A 333 26.87 40.36 -14.71
CA ALA A 333 26.14 39.10 -14.73
C ALA A 333 26.98 37.93 -15.28
N GLN A 334 27.81 38.18 -16.29
CA GLN A 334 28.73 37.19 -16.84
C GLN A 334 29.81 36.77 -15.82
N VAL A 335 30.35 37.71 -15.05
CA VAL A 335 31.32 37.43 -13.99
C VAL A 335 30.67 36.57 -12.90
N LEU A 336 29.47 36.94 -12.44
CA LEU A 336 28.73 36.15 -11.44
C LEU A 336 28.47 34.71 -11.92
N SER A 337 28.00 34.54 -13.16
CA SER A 337 27.78 33.21 -13.75
C SER A 337 29.09 32.41 -13.85
N SER A 338 30.21 33.07 -14.13
CA SER A 338 31.53 32.43 -14.19
C SER A 338 32.04 32.01 -12.80
N VAL A 339 31.77 32.80 -11.76
CA VAL A 339 32.06 32.46 -10.36
C VAL A 339 31.26 31.23 -9.93
N GLU A 340 29.95 31.21 -10.19
CA GLU A 340 29.09 30.06 -9.90
C GLU A 340 29.54 28.79 -10.64
N ALA A 341 29.90 28.93 -11.92
CA ALA A 341 30.42 27.82 -12.72
C ALA A 341 31.76 27.29 -12.18
N ALA A 342 32.67 28.16 -11.73
CA ALA A 342 33.95 27.77 -11.14
C ALA A 342 33.77 27.04 -9.80
N LEU A 343 32.89 27.54 -8.93
CA LEU A 343 32.56 26.86 -7.67
C LEU A 343 31.95 25.47 -7.89
N LYS A 344 31.05 25.33 -8.86
CA LYS A 344 30.47 24.03 -9.20
C LYS A 344 31.51 23.06 -9.74
N ARG A 345 32.43 23.52 -10.61
CA ARG A 345 33.54 22.69 -11.09
C ARG A 345 34.46 22.28 -9.94
N ALA A 346 34.79 23.20 -9.03
CA ALA A 346 35.59 22.89 -7.86
C ALA A 346 34.93 21.83 -6.96
N GLU A 347 33.61 21.89 -6.75
CA GLU A 347 32.88 20.87 -6.00
C GLU A 347 32.99 19.49 -6.67
N THR A 348 32.77 19.41 -7.98
CA THR A 348 32.93 18.14 -8.71
C THR A 348 34.38 17.62 -8.70
N ALA A 349 35.37 18.53 -8.76
CA ALA A 349 36.78 18.20 -8.67
C ALA A 349 37.14 17.69 -7.26
N LYS A 350 36.58 18.28 -6.20
CA LYS A 350 36.70 17.79 -4.82
C LYS A 350 36.17 16.38 -4.70
N GLU A 351 34.95 16.11 -5.18
CA GLU A 351 34.37 14.76 -5.11
C GLU A 351 35.22 13.72 -5.87
N ALA A 352 35.75 14.10 -7.04
CA ALA A 352 36.66 13.23 -7.79
C ALA A 352 37.97 13.00 -7.05
N ALA A 353 38.58 14.05 -6.49
CA ALA A 353 39.84 13.98 -5.74
C ALA A 353 39.67 13.18 -4.43
N THR A 354 38.58 13.38 -3.69
CA THR A 354 38.26 12.61 -2.48
C THR A 354 38.07 11.14 -2.79
N ARG A 355 37.31 10.79 -3.85
CA ARG A 355 37.18 9.39 -4.29
C ARG A 355 38.53 8.77 -4.68
N CYS A 356 39.39 9.52 -5.34
CA CYS A 356 40.74 9.05 -5.66
C CYS A 356 41.57 8.86 -4.38
N ALA A 357 41.53 9.79 -3.44
CA ALA A 357 42.24 9.71 -2.16
C ALA A 357 41.80 8.48 -1.34
N GLU A 358 40.49 8.23 -1.24
CA GLU A 358 39.96 7.04 -0.58
C GLU A 358 40.36 5.74 -1.28
N ALA A 359 40.42 5.75 -2.61
CA ALA A 359 40.90 4.60 -3.38
C ALA A 359 42.40 4.32 -3.12
N TRP A 360 43.23 5.36 -3.03
CA TRP A 360 44.64 5.25 -2.64
C TRP A 360 44.80 4.74 -1.22
N GLU A 361 44.04 5.26 -0.25
CA GLU A 361 44.07 4.78 1.13
C GLU A 361 43.72 3.29 1.23
N LYS A 362 42.66 2.84 0.55
CA LYS A 362 42.29 1.42 0.46
C LYS A 362 43.38 0.58 -0.20
N THR A 363 44.01 1.10 -1.25
CA THR A 363 45.11 0.41 -1.94
C THR A 363 46.32 0.26 -1.01
N HIS A 364 46.67 1.31 -0.27
CA HIS A 364 47.74 1.27 0.74
C HIS A 364 47.41 0.36 1.94
N GLU A 365 46.16 0.30 2.38
CA GLU A 365 45.73 -0.66 3.40
C GLU A 365 45.91 -2.11 2.93
N ILE A 366 45.52 -2.38 1.68
CA ILE A 366 45.71 -3.68 1.05
C ILE A 366 47.20 -3.99 0.92
N GLU A 367 48.03 -3.05 0.49
CA GLU A 367 49.49 -3.18 0.41
C GLU A 367 50.13 -3.45 1.78
N ARG A 368 49.74 -2.70 2.82
CA ARG A 368 50.23 -2.93 4.20
C ARG A 368 49.84 -4.30 4.71
N LEU A 369 48.60 -4.71 4.46
CA LEU A 369 48.11 -6.01 4.87
C LEU A 369 48.80 -7.13 4.08
N PHE A 370 49.05 -6.95 2.79
CA PHE A 370 49.82 -7.88 1.97
C PHE A 370 51.28 -7.99 2.47
N ALA A 371 51.94 -6.86 2.70
CA ALA A 371 53.31 -6.79 3.21
C ALA A 371 53.46 -7.44 4.60
N LYS A 372 52.43 -7.39 5.45
CA LYS A 372 52.42 -8.06 6.76
C LYS A 372 52.53 -9.58 6.69
N TYR A 373 52.06 -10.19 5.59
CA TYR A 373 52.02 -11.65 5.41
C TYR A 373 52.94 -12.17 4.30
N SER A 374 53.47 -11.28 3.46
CA SER A 374 54.36 -11.62 2.35
C SER A 374 55.83 -11.56 2.78
N SER A 375 56.59 -12.63 2.54
CA SER A 375 58.04 -12.66 2.81
C SER A 375 58.91 -12.28 1.60
N LYS A 376 58.38 -12.33 0.37
CA LYS A 376 59.12 -12.09 -0.90
C LYS A 376 58.25 -11.48 -2.00
N ASP A 377 57.40 -10.51 -1.67
CA ASP A 377 56.39 -9.93 -2.58
C ASP A 377 55.39 -10.93 -3.19
N VAL A 378 55.37 -12.15 -2.67
CA VAL A 378 54.43 -13.22 -3.02
C VAL A 378 53.98 -13.94 -1.76
N LEU A 379 52.69 -14.28 -1.70
CA LEU A 379 52.10 -15.11 -0.65
C LEU A 379 52.18 -16.59 -1.02
N SER A 380 52.96 -17.34 -0.26
CA SER A 380 53.07 -18.79 -0.34
C SER A 380 51.87 -19.51 0.30
N LYS A 381 51.68 -20.79 -0.03
CA LYS A 381 50.58 -21.62 0.51
C LYS A 381 50.48 -21.59 2.05
N LYS A 382 51.61 -21.54 2.76
CA LYS A 382 51.65 -21.48 4.23
C LYS A 382 51.22 -20.11 4.75
N GLU A 383 51.65 -19.03 4.09
CA GLU A 383 51.26 -17.66 4.44
C GLU A 383 49.77 -17.42 4.16
N ILE A 384 49.21 -18.00 3.08
CA ILE A 384 47.77 -17.98 2.80
C ILE A 384 46.97 -18.62 3.95
N ALA A 385 47.41 -19.78 4.45
CA ALA A 385 46.77 -20.45 5.57
C ALA A 385 46.86 -19.61 6.87
N ALA A 386 48.00 -18.97 7.12
CA ALA A 386 48.19 -18.08 8.26
C ALA A 386 47.31 -16.82 8.15
N TYR A 387 47.21 -16.23 6.96
CA TYR A 387 46.34 -15.10 6.65
C TYR A 387 44.87 -15.46 6.89
N ALA A 388 44.40 -16.59 6.35
CA ALA A 388 43.04 -17.08 6.55
C ALA A 388 42.70 -17.31 8.04
N LYS A 389 43.63 -17.91 8.78
CA LYS A 389 43.47 -18.19 10.21
C LYS A 389 43.46 -16.92 11.06
N LYS A 390 44.35 -15.95 10.78
CA LYS A 390 44.50 -14.75 11.61
C LYS A 390 43.44 -13.69 11.30
N GLU A 391 43.17 -13.43 10.03
CA GLU A 391 42.26 -12.36 9.62
C GLU A 391 40.80 -12.84 9.57
N PHE A 392 40.54 -14.09 9.17
CA PHE A 392 39.16 -14.61 9.07
C PHE A 392 38.78 -15.63 10.16
N LYS A 393 39.69 -15.93 11.10
CA LYS A 393 39.50 -16.99 12.13
C LYS A 393 39.05 -18.31 11.51
N TYR A 394 39.51 -18.59 10.30
CA TYR A 394 39.08 -19.74 9.50
C TYR A 394 40.28 -20.66 9.21
N THR A 395 40.17 -21.91 9.63
CA THR A 395 41.17 -22.94 9.35
C THR A 395 40.81 -23.62 8.04
N VAL A 396 41.52 -23.26 6.97
CA VAL A 396 41.29 -23.82 5.63
C VAL A 396 41.73 -25.28 5.59
N ARG A 397 40.86 -26.18 5.10
CA ARG A 397 41.21 -27.59 4.83
C ARG A 397 42.29 -27.69 3.75
N GLU A 398 43.19 -28.67 3.82
CA GLU A 398 44.32 -28.77 2.88
C GLU A 398 43.89 -28.93 1.42
N GLU A 399 42.82 -29.67 1.17
CA GLU A 399 42.20 -29.84 -0.15
C GLU A 399 41.68 -28.51 -0.70
N THR A 400 40.90 -27.77 0.11
CA THR A 400 40.37 -26.46 -0.26
C THR A 400 41.50 -25.46 -0.50
N LEU A 401 42.56 -25.52 0.31
CA LEU A 401 43.74 -24.68 0.15
C LEU A 401 44.46 -24.99 -1.17
N ALA A 402 44.54 -26.25 -1.58
CA ALA A 402 45.10 -26.65 -2.87
C ALA A 402 44.28 -26.11 -4.05
N ASN A 403 42.95 -26.18 -3.97
CA ASN A 403 42.05 -25.61 -4.99
C ASN A 403 42.18 -24.08 -5.07
N ILE A 404 42.19 -23.38 -3.92
CA ILE A 404 42.42 -21.93 -3.89
C ILE A 404 43.76 -21.58 -4.52
N CYS A 405 44.83 -22.33 -4.21
CA CYS A 405 46.14 -22.08 -4.81
C CYS A 405 46.12 -22.31 -6.32
N ARG A 406 45.48 -23.38 -6.81
CA ARG A 406 45.36 -23.67 -8.25
C ARG A 406 44.63 -22.56 -9.01
N ASP A 407 43.56 -22.02 -8.43
CA ASP A 407 42.69 -21.07 -9.12
C ASP A 407 43.25 -19.63 -9.08
N VAL A 408 43.96 -19.26 -8.00
CA VAL A 408 44.47 -17.90 -7.80
C VAL A 408 45.91 -17.72 -8.31
N ILE A 409 46.76 -18.74 -8.16
CA ILE A 409 48.18 -18.69 -8.59
C ILE A 409 48.24 -19.02 -10.10
N PRO A 410 48.73 -18.11 -10.95
CA PRO A 410 48.91 -18.41 -12.36
C PRO A 410 49.97 -19.51 -12.57
N GLU A 411 49.81 -20.27 -13.65
CA GLU A 411 50.66 -21.42 -13.98
C GLU A 411 52.14 -21.00 -14.07
N GLY A 412 53.00 -21.64 -13.26
CA GLY A 412 54.45 -21.34 -13.18
C GLY A 412 54.88 -20.36 -12.08
N GLU A 413 53.96 -19.71 -11.37
CA GLU A 413 54.30 -18.83 -10.25
C GLU A 413 54.31 -19.57 -8.89
N ARG A 414 55.16 -19.11 -7.97
CA ARG A 414 55.33 -19.75 -6.64
C ARG A 414 54.37 -19.22 -5.56
N GLY A 415 53.62 -18.15 -5.84
CA GLY A 415 52.72 -17.52 -4.86
C GLY A 415 51.83 -16.43 -5.47
N VAL A 416 50.96 -15.88 -4.64
CA VAL A 416 49.99 -14.83 -5.05
C VAL A 416 50.65 -13.45 -4.93
N LYS A 417 50.71 -12.71 -6.05
CA LYS A 417 51.14 -11.30 -6.09
C LYS A 417 50.07 -10.35 -5.56
N LEU A 418 50.47 -9.12 -5.21
CA LEU A 418 49.57 -8.08 -4.70
C LEU A 418 48.35 -7.84 -5.62
N GLU A 419 48.55 -7.81 -6.94
CA GLU A 419 47.49 -7.60 -7.91
C GLU A 419 46.35 -8.63 -7.81
N ARG A 420 46.67 -9.89 -7.45
CA ARG A 420 45.70 -10.98 -7.31
C ARG A 420 45.27 -11.23 -5.87
N PHE A 421 45.71 -10.40 -4.92
CA PHE A 421 45.37 -10.57 -3.52
C PHE A 421 43.86 -10.47 -3.23
N HIS A 422 43.14 -9.65 -4.02
CA HIS A 422 41.69 -9.56 -3.93
C HIS A 422 40.98 -10.88 -4.32
N LEU A 423 41.49 -11.60 -5.35
CA LEU A 423 40.97 -12.92 -5.74
C LEU A 423 41.21 -13.96 -4.64
N LEU A 424 42.37 -13.89 -3.97
CA LEU A 424 42.64 -14.74 -2.82
C LEU A 424 41.62 -14.53 -1.69
N LYS A 425 41.33 -13.26 -1.34
CA LYS A 425 40.32 -12.92 -0.34
C LYS A 425 38.94 -13.45 -0.71
N ALA A 426 38.55 -13.32 -1.98
CA ALA A 426 37.29 -13.85 -2.50
C ALA A 426 37.25 -15.39 -2.38
N ALA A 427 38.31 -16.09 -2.80
CA ALA A 427 38.40 -17.55 -2.76
C ALA A 427 38.33 -18.10 -1.31
N ILE A 428 38.98 -17.44 -0.35
CA ILE A 428 38.86 -17.77 1.08
C ILE A 428 37.43 -17.54 1.58
N GLY A 429 36.78 -16.46 1.14
CA GLY A 429 35.38 -16.16 1.46
C GLY A 429 34.44 -17.26 0.98
N VAL A 430 34.60 -17.71 -0.27
CA VAL A 430 33.82 -18.82 -0.84
C VAL A 430 34.03 -20.11 -0.06
N ALA A 431 35.29 -20.47 0.24
CA ALA A 431 35.61 -21.66 1.03
C ALA A 431 34.94 -21.65 2.42
N ARG A 432 34.94 -20.50 3.10
CA ARG A 432 34.30 -20.32 4.40
C ARG A 432 32.79 -20.48 4.33
N GLU A 433 32.14 -19.95 3.29
CA GLU A 433 30.68 -20.12 3.14
C GLU A 433 30.32 -21.56 2.77
N LEU A 434 31.10 -22.25 1.94
CA LEU A 434 30.87 -23.67 1.64
C LEU A 434 30.91 -24.55 2.91
N ASP A 435 31.86 -24.30 3.82
CA ASP A 435 31.93 -25.04 5.09
C ASP A 435 30.76 -24.69 6.03
N ARG A 436 30.28 -23.44 6.02
CA ARG A 436 29.09 -23.03 6.76
C ARG A 436 27.83 -23.66 6.19
N ASP A 437 27.70 -23.70 4.87
CA ASP A 437 26.57 -24.33 4.18
C ASP A 437 26.53 -25.84 4.43
N ALA A 438 27.69 -26.50 4.46
CA ALA A 438 27.76 -27.91 4.84
C ALA A 438 27.23 -28.14 6.27
N LYS A 439 27.58 -27.28 7.23
CA LYS A 439 27.04 -27.35 8.61
C LYS A 439 25.54 -27.08 8.66
N ARG A 440 25.06 -26.01 8.01
CA ARG A 440 23.63 -25.70 7.89
C ARG A 440 22.85 -26.83 7.22
N LYS A 441 23.45 -27.53 6.26
CA LYS A 441 22.85 -28.69 5.60
C LYS A 441 22.75 -29.88 6.55
N ALA A 442 23.83 -30.23 7.26
CA ALA A 442 23.82 -31.30 8.25
C ALA A 442 22.79 -31.05 9.37
N GLU A 443 22.74 -29.83 9.92
CA GLU A 443 21.75 -29.46 10.94
C GLU A 443 20.30 -29.52 10.42
N ARG A 444 20.07 -29.17 9.15
CA ARG A 444 18.75 -29.34 8.50
C ARG A 444 18.39 -30.81 8.32
N GLU A 445 19.31 -31.62 7.83
CA GLU A 445 19.08 -33.06 7.64
C GLU A 445 18.79 -33.76 8.98
N GLU A 446 19.52 -33.42 10.05
CA GLU A 446 19.24 -33.91 11.41
C GLU A 446 17.86 -33.46 11.92
N ARG A 447 17.49 -32.19 11.71
CA ARG A 447 16.18 -31.64 12.08
C ARG A 447 15.05 -32.32 11.31
N GLU A 448 15.19 -32.49 10.00
CA GLU A 448 14.21 -33.14 9.14
C GLU A 448 14.06 -34.63 9.52
N ALA A 449 15.16 -35.32 9.81
CA ALA A 449 15.12 -36.71 10.28
C ALA A 449 14.42 -36.84 11.64
N ALA A 450 14.68 -35.93 12.58
CA ALA A 450 14.00 -35.90 13.88
C ALA A 450 12.49 -35.63 13.72
N LEU A 451 12.12 -34.63 12.91
CA LEU A 451 10.71 -34.31 12.62
C LEU A 451 9.99 -35.44 11.88
N ALA A 452 10.66 -36.15 10.99
CA ALA A 452 10.09 -37.29 10.28
C ALA A 452 9.74 -38.45 11.23
N LYS A 453 10.63 -38.74 12.20
CA LYS A 453 10.36 -39.74 13.25
C LYS A 453 9.18 -39.33 14.12
N ILE A 454 9.19 -38.09 14.62
CA ILE A 454 8.10 -37.56 15.44
C ILE A 454 6.77 -37.58 14.68
N LYS A 455 6.78 -37.19 13.40
CA LYS A 455 5.58 -37.25 12.56
C LYS A 455 5.04 -38.68 12.42
N ALA A 456 5.91 -39.68 12.24
CA ALA A 456 5.48 -41.08 12.15
C ALA A 456 4.84 -41.58 13.45
N GLU A 457 5.42 -41.25 14.61
CA GLU A 457 4.88 -41.60 15.92
C GLU A 457 3.55 -40.87 16.20
N LEU A 458 3.47 -39.58 15.87
CA LEU A 458 2.26 -38.77 16.01
C LEU A 458 1.13 -39.32 15.12
N LEU A 459 1.42 -39.73 13.89
CA LEU A 459 0.45 -40.38 13.00
C LEU A 459 -0.14 -41.66 13.61
N GLN A 460 0.68 -42.47 14.28
CA GLN A 460 0.19 -43.68 14.97
C GLN A 460 -0.71 -43.31 16.15
N LYS A 461 -0.32 -42.31 16.95
CA LYS A 461 -1.12 -41.84 18.09
C LYS A 461 -2.43 -41.17 17.64
N ALA A 462 -2.41 -40.38 16.56
CA ALA A 462 -3.61 -39.79 15.99
C ALA A 462 -4.59 -40.87 15.48
N LYS A 463 -4.08 -41.97 14.92
CA LYS A 463 -4.91 -43.14 14.58
C LYS A 463 -5.50 -43.79 15.82
N ALA A 464 -4.72 -43.97 16.89
CA ALA A 464 -5.22 -44.50 18.16
C ALA A 464 -6.32 -43.58 18.76
N ALA A 465 -6.15 -42.26 18.66
CA ALA A 465 -7.12 -41.27 19.12
C ALA A 465 -8.45 -41.30 18.35
N SER A 466 -8.50 -41.89 17.15
CA SER A 466 -9.78 -42.07 16.44
C SER A 466 -10.73 -43.06 17.14
N GLY A 467 -10.21 -44.02 17.92
CA GLY A 467 -11.03 -45.01 18.63
C GLY A 467 -12.02 -44.37 19.61
N PRO A 468 -11.56 -43.55 20.57
CA PRO A 468 -12.43 -42.81 21.48
C PRO A 468 -13.44 -41.89 20.78
N VAL A 469 -13.08 -41.30 19.63
CA VAL A 469 -13.98 -40.46 18.83
C VAL A 469 -15.14 -41.30 18.25
N GLU A 470 -14.86 -42.52 17.77
CA GLU A 470 -15.92 -43.41 17.26
C GLU A 470 -16.79 -43.96 18.40
N GLU A 471 -16.24 -44.24 19.58
CA GLU A 471 -17.04 -44.60 20.77
C GLU A 471 -18.00 -43.47 21.17
N ALA A 472 -17.53 -42.23 21.16
CA ALA A 472 -18.37 -41.06 21.42
C ALA A 472 -19.49 -40.92 20.38
N ASN A 473 -19.20 -41.18 19.10
CA ASN A 473 -20.22 -41.16 18.05
C ASN A 473 -21.34 -42.18 18.30
N GLN A 474 -20.98 -43.41 18.70
CA GLN A 474 -21.96 -44.47 18.99
C GLN A 474 -22.90 -44.09 20.14
N LYS A 475 -22.38 -43.46 21.20
CA LYS A 475 -23.20 -42.96 22.31
C LYS A 475 -24.15 -41.85 21.86
N ILE A 476 -23.69 -40.93 21.01
CA ILE A 476 -24.55 -39.87 20.46
C ILE A 476 -25.65 -40.45 19.56
N GLU A 477 -25.33 -41.43 18.73
CA GLU A 477 -26.34 -42.12 17.90
C GLU A 477 -27.40 -42.82 18.76
N ALA A 478 -27.00 -43.41 19.90
CA ALA A 478 -27.95 -43.98 20.86
C ALA A 478 -28.85 -42.92 21.50
N VAL A 479 -28.28 -41.77 21.91
CA VAL A 479 -29.03 -40.62 22.42
C VAL A 479 -30.03 -40.11 21.38
N GLU A 480 -29.60 -39.88 20.14
CA GLU A 480 -30.45 -39.36 19.06
C GLU A 480 -31.65 -40.27 18.76
N LYS A 481 -31.45 -41.59 18.79
CA LYS A 481 -32.54 -42.56 18.63
C LYS A 481 -33.59 -42.42 19.72
N GLN A 482 -33.18 -42.09 20.95
CA GLN A 482 -34.09 -41.90 22.07
C GLN A 482 -34.80 -40.54 22.05
N VAL A 483 -34.08 -39.45 21.70
CA VAL A 483 -34.64 -38.08 21.75
C VAL A 483 -35.52 -37.70 20.55
N ASN A 484 -35.24 -38.22 19.36
CA ASN A 484 -36.02 -37.89 18.15
C ASN A 484 -37.53 -38.20 18.26
N PRO A 485 -37.98 -39.33 18.84
CA PRO A 485 -39.41 -39.61 18.98
C PRO A 485 -40.10 -38.83 20.11
N LEU A 486 -39.38 -38.08 20.95
CA LEU A 486 -39.95 -37.40 22.12
C LEU A 486 -41.07 -36.42 21.76
N ALA A 487 -40.92 -35.66 20.67
CA ALA A 487 -41.92 -34.69 20.25
C ALA A 487 -43.28 -35.34 19.92
N GLY A 488 -43.27 -36.57 19.39
CA GLY A 488 -44.47 -37.36 19.14
C GLY A 488 -45.02 -38.00 20.40
N LYS A 489 -44.14 -38.64 21.20
CA LYS A 489 -44.51 -39.26 22.49
C LYS A 489 -45.13 -38.26 23.47
N ALA A 490 -44.73 -37.00 23.43
CA ALA A 490 -45.26 -35.94 24.30
C ALA A 490 -46.78 -35.73 24.17
N LYS A 491 -47.37 -36.06 23.02
CA LYS A 491 -48.80 -35.87 22.78
C LYS A 491 -49.67 -36.96 23.41
N THR A 492 -49.13 -38.16 23.57
CA THR A 492 -49.90 -39.35 23.92
C THR A 492 -49.52 -39.93 25.28
N MET A 493 -48.31 -39.65 25.77
CA MET A 493 -47.79 -40.27 26.97
C MET A 493 -48.26 -39.55 28.23
N ALA A 494 -48.46 -40.31 29.32
CA ALA A 494 -48.83 -39.76 30.61
C ALA A 494 -47.71 -38.92 31.23
N SER A 495 -48.06 -37.85 31.94
CA SER A 495 -47.09 -36.91 32.53
C SER A 495 -46.01 -37.58 33.40
N ALA A 496 -46.37 -38.57 34.23
CA ALA A 496 -45.41 -39.30 35.06
C ALA A 496 -44.35 -40.05 34.22
N LYS A 497 -44.77 -40.77 33.17
CA LYS A 497 -43.86 -41.47 32.26
C LYS A 497 -43.01 -40.52 31.43
N MET A 498 -43.49 -39.29 31.19
CA MET A 498 -42.70 -38.27 30.49
C MET A 498 -41.51 -37.81 31.33
N VAL A 499 -41.68 -37.70 32.66
CA VAL A 499 -40.57 -37.35 33.56
C VAL A 499 -39.51 -38.45 33.55
N GLU A 500 -39.90 -39.72 33.73
CA GLU A 500 -38.96 -40.86 33.72
C GLU A 500 -38.16 -40.95 32.42
N LEU A 501 -38.82 -40.77 31.27
CA LEU A 501 -38.15 -40.81 29.97
C LEU A 501 -37.23 -39.60 29.74
N ALA A 502 -37.59 -38.42 30.26
CA ALA A 502 -36.74 -37.24 30.21
C ALA A 502 -35.46 -37.44 31.04
N ASP A 503 -35.58 -37.98 32.25
CA ASP A 503 -34.44 -38.27 33.14
C ASP A 503 -33.49 -39.31 32.52
N GLU A 504 -34.04 -40.34 31.87
CA GLU A 504 -33.24 -41.31 31.12
C GLU A 504 -32.49 -40.65 29.94
N CYS A 505 -33.17 -39.80 29.17
CA CYS A 505 -32.54 -39.07 28.06
C CYS A 505 -31.42 -38.14 28.55
N ASP A 506 -31.64 -37.41 29.64
CA ASP A 506 -30.64 -36.51 30.22
C ASP A 506 -29.40 -37.27 30.69
N ARG A 507 -29.58 -38.43 31.34
CA ARG A 507 -28.47 -39.30 31.74
C ARG A 507 -27.66 -39.77 30.53
N MET A 508 -28.33 -40.23 29.46
CA MET A 508 -27.65 -40.66 28.24
C MET A 508 -26.91 -39.50 27.55
N VAL A 509 -27.51 -38.30 27.54
CA VAL A 509 -26.85 -37.09 27.01
C VAL A 509 -25.58 -36.78 27.82
N GLN A 510 -25.61 -36.89 29.15
CA GLN A 510 -24.44 -36.65 29.99
C GLN A 510 -23.33 -37.67 29.74
N GLU A 511 -23.63 -38.97 29.68
CA GLU A 511 -22.63 -40.01 29.37
C GLU A 511 -21.98 -39.81 27.99
N ALA A 512 -22.75 -39.31 27.02
CA ALA A 512 -22.25 -38.97 25.71
C ALA A 512 -21.37 -37.70 25.75
N LYS A 513 -21.71 -36.67 26.54
CA LYS A 513 -20.88 -35.48 26.79
C LYS A 513 -19.52 -35.89 27.38
N ASP A 514 -19.51 -36.68 28.44
CA ASP A 514 -18.28 -37.14 29.10
C ASP A 514 -17.38 -37.96 28.16
N SER A 515 -17.99 -38.65 27.19
CA SER A 515 -17.25 -39.43 26.18
C SER A 515 -16.64 -38.53 25.10
N VAL A 516 -17.34 -37.47 24.69
CA VAL A 516 -16.81 -36.44 23.78
C VAL A 516 -15.66 -35.67 24.44
N GLU A 517 -15.77 -35.33 25.72
CA GLU A 517 -14.72 -34.63 26.46
C GLU A 517 -13.45 -35.48 26.60
N ARG A 518 -13.58 -36.76 26.95
CA ARG A 518 -12.44 -37.69 26.98
C ARG A 518 -11.75 -37.81 25.61
N ALA A 519 -12.53 -37.91 24.54
CA ALA A 519 -11.97 -37.95 23.18
C ALA A 519 -11.28 -36.64 22.81
N GLN A 520 -11.78 -35.48 23.27
CA GLN A 520 -11.17 -34.19 23.07
C GLN A 520 -9.83 -34.06 23.83
N SER A 521 -9.78 -34.40 25.12
CA SER A 521 -8.54 -34.33 25.90
C SER A 521 -7.45 -35.24 25.34
N ASN A 522 -7.82 -36.43 24.85
CA ASN A 522 -6.87 -37.33 24.21
C ASN A 522 -6.25 -36.74 22.93
N ILE A 523 -6.96 -35.86 22.22
CA ILE A 523 -6.45 -35.19 21.02
C ILE A 523 -5.56 -34.00 21.40
N GLU A 524 -5.98 -33.20 22.40
CA GLU A 524 -5.25 -32.02 22.86
C GLU A 524 -3.85 -32.38 23.39
N HIS A 525 -3.72 -33.49 24.11
CA HIS A 525 -2.44 -33.93 24.70
C HIS A 525 -1.51 -34.72 23.76
N LEU A 526 -1.86 -34.90 22.48
CA LEU A 526 -1.01 -35.67 21.54
C LEU A 526 0.37 -35.04 21.30
N GLY A 527 0.50 -33.72 21.50
CA GLY A 527 1.74 -32.98 21.26
C GLY A 527 2.68 -32.89 22.47
N ASP A 528 2.20 -33.14 23.68
CA ASP A 528 2.92 -32.81 24.92
C ASP A 528 4.09 -33.75 25.21
N GLU A 529 4.08 -34.95 24.62
CA GLU A 529 5.12 -35.96 24.85
C GLU A 529 6.41 -35.73 24.04
N PHE A 530 6.40 -34.80 23.08
CA PHE A 530 7.53 -34.56 22.19
C PHE A 530 8.23 -33.25 22.60
N GLY A 531 9.31 -33.36 23.37
CA GLY A 531 9.93 -32.24 24.09
C GLY A 531 10.25 -30.95 23.29
N ASP A 532 10.57 -29.89 24.01
CA ASP A 532 10.51 -28.48 23.59
C ASP A 532 11.27 -28.08 22.31
N LYS A 533 12.28 -28.85 21.89
CA LYS A 533 13.22 -28.46 20.81
C LYS A 533 12.54 -28.21 19.46
N TYR A 534 11.38 -28.81 19.19
CA TYR A 534 10.63 -28.66 17.94
C TYR A 534 9.13 -28.39 18.16
N GLN A 535 8.76 -27.84 19.33
CA GLN A 535 7.35 -27.76 19.75
C GLN A 535 6.47 -26.98 18.76
N ALA A 536 7.01 -25.94 18.14
CA ALA A 536 6.29 -25.15 17.14
C ALA A 536 5.92 -26.01 15.92
N GLU A 537 6.85 -26.76 15.35
CA GLU A 537 6.61 -27.63 14.21
C GLU A 537 5.72 -28.81 14.57
N ILE A 538 5.94 -29.40 15.75
CA ILE A 538 5.12 -30.50 16.28
C ILE A 538 3.67 -30.03 16.39
N SER A 539 3.42 -28.85 16.96
CA SER A 539 2.06 -28.31 17.09
C SER A 539 1.36 -28.12 15.74
N VAL A 540 2.10 -27.74 14.69
CA VAL A 540 1.57 -27.62 13.33
C VAL A 540 1.22 -28.99 12.76
N ILE A 541 2.07 -30.00 12.99
CA ILE A 541 1.82 -31.38 12.56
C ILE A 541 0.63 -31.97 13.32
N VAL A 542 0.55 -31.81 14.65
CA VAL A 542 -0.58 -32.25 15.47
C VAL A 542 -1.87 -31.68 14.90
N LYS A 543 -1.98 -30.36 14.78
CA LYS A 543 -3.17 -29.69 14.25
C LYS A 543 -3.54 -30.18 12.84
N ALA A 544 -2.57 -30.47 11.98
CA ALA A 544 -2.84 -30.96 10.64
C ALA A 544 -3.45 -32.37 10.65
N GLU A 545 -2.89 -33.27 11.47
CA GLU A 545 -3.33 -34.67 11.55
C GLU A 545 -4.61 -34.84 12.39
N THR A 546 -4.84 -34.00 13.41
CA THR A 546 -6.02 -34.06 14.30
C THR A 546 -7.24 -33.31 13.76
N LYS A 547 -7.08 -32.43 12.77
CA LYS A 547 -8.15 -31.57 12.24
C LYS A 547 -9.45 -32.32 11.90
N GLN A 548 -9.35 -33.50 11.29
CA GLN A 548 -10.54 -34.29 10.93
C GLN A 548 -11.28 -34.82 12.17
N LEU A 549 -10.54 -35.19 13.21
CA LEU A 549 -11.11 -35.65 14.47
C LEU A 549 -11.74 -34.48 15.24
N GLU A 550 -11.08 -33.31 15.26
CA GLU A 550 -11.63 -32.09 15.86
C GLU A 550 -12.93 -31.64 15.16
N LEU A 551 -12.99 -31.71 13.83
CA LEU A 551 -14.21 -31.41 13.08
C LEU A 551 -15.35 -32.39 13.41
N LYS A 552 -15.04 -33.68 13.61
CA LYS A 552 -16.03 -34.66 14.09
C LYS A 552 -16.52 -34.32 15.49
N LEU A 553 -15.62 -34.02 16.42
CA LEU A 553 -15.98 -33.62 17.79
C LEU A 553 -16.82 -32.33 17.83
N GLY A 554 -16.52 -31.36 16.97
CA GLY A 554 -17.34 -30.16 16.82
C GLY A 554 -18.79 -30.48 16.40
N ARG A 555 -18.97 -31.41 15.44
CA ARG A 555 -20.30 -31.88 15.03
C ARG A 555 -21.02 -32.65 16.15
N PHE A 556 -20.28 -33.42 16.94
CA PHE A 556 -20.82 -34.15 18.09
C PHE A 556 -21.37 -33.21 19.14
N LYS A 557 -20.66 -32.13 19.46
CA LYS A 557 -21.16 -31.09 20.36
C LYS A 557 -22.47 -30.47 19.87
N LEU A 558 -22.59 -30.16 18.57
CA LEU A 558 -23.83 -29.63 18.00
C LEU A 558 -25.00 -30.62 18.08
N ARG A 559 -24.75 -31.90 17.84
CA ARG A 559 -25.75 -32.98 17.98
C ARG A 559 -26.21 -33.14 19.43
N LEU A 560 -25.29 -33.08 20.37
CA LEU A 560 -25.60 -33.13 21.81
C LEU A 560 -26.43 -31.93 22.27
N VAL A 561 -26.09 -30.71 21.85
CA VAL A 561 -26.89 -29.50 22.15
C VAL A 561 -28.32 -29.65 21.60
N ARG A 562 -28.47 -30.21 20.40
CA ARG A 562 -29.80 -30.50 19.85
C ARG A 562 -30.56 -31.52 20.70
N ALA A 563 -29.92 -32.61 21.11
CA ALA A 563 -30.55 -33.63 21.94
C ALA A 563 -30.96 -33.09 23.31
N GLU A 564 -30.12 -32.27 23.93
CA GLU A 564 -30.39 -31.56 25.18
C GLU A 564 -31.59 -30.62 25.04
N ASN A 565 -31.66 -29.83 23.97
CA ASN A 565 -32.80 -28.96 23.69
C ASN A 565 -34.10 -29.75 23.48
N LEU A 566 -34.05 -30.91 22.81
CA LEU A 566 -35.22 -31.77 22.63
C LEU A 566 -35.69 -32.38 23.96
N SER A 567 -34.76 -32.82 24.81
CA SER A 567 -35.07 -33.31 26.15
C SER A 567 -35.69 -32.21 27.02
N ALA A 568 -35.10 -31.01 26.99
CA ALA A 568 -35.60 -29.85 27.73
C ALA A 568 -37.01 -29.42 27.26
N GLN A 569 -37.26 -29.39 25.95
CA GLN A 569 -38.60 -29.13 25.40
C GLN A 569 -39.60 -30.21 25.79
N PHE A 570 -39.18 -31.47 25.79
CA PHE A 570 -40.01 -32.59 26.23
C PHE A 570 -40.39 -32.47 27.70
N ARG A 571 -39.44 -32.08 28.57
CA ARG A 571 -39.68 -31.80 29.98
C ARG A 571 -40.60 -30.59 30.16
N GLY A 572 -40.44 -29.53 29.37
CA GLY A 572 -41.32 -28.36 29.37
C GLY A 572 -42.78 -28.69 29.00
N ARG A 573 -43.01 -29.72 28.16
CA ARG A 573 -44.34 -30.21 27.82
C ARG A 573 -45.00 -31.04 28.93
N VAL A 574 -44.26 -31.48 29.95
CA VAL A 574 -44.82 -32.24 31.08
C VAL A 574 -45.88 -31.41 31.80
N GLU A 575 -45.62 -30.13 32.05
CA GLU A 575 -46.60 -29.27 32.74
C GLU A 575 -47.85 -29.02 31.89
N GLN A 576 -47.68 -28.82 30.58
CA GLN A 576 -48.82 -28.72 29.65
C GLN A 576 -49.64 -30.01 29.63
N ARG A 577 -48.98 -31.17 29.73
CA ARG A 577 -49.67 -32.45 29.80
C ARG A 577 -50.38 -32.63 31.13
N ARG A 578 -49.76 -32.25 32.25
CA ARG A 578 -50.38 -32.27 33.59
C ARG A 578 -51.63 -31.39 33.62
N THR A 579 -51.56 -30.17 33.08
CA THR A 579 -52.72 -29.27 33.03
C THR A 579 -53.82 -29.79 32.12
N ALA A 580 -53.48 -30.39 30.97
CA ALA A 580 -54.46 -31.04 30.09
C ALA A 580 -55.11 -32.26 30.77
N GLU A 581 -54.33 -33.11 31.43
CA GLU A 581 -54.81 -34.25 32.20
C GLU A 581 -55.74 -33.81 33.34
N LEU A 582 -55.36 -32.76 34.09
CA LEU A 582 -56.19 -32.17 35.14
C LEU A 582 -57.46 -31.53 34.58
N THR A 583 -57.39 -30.84 33.43
CA THR A 583 -58.56 -30.23 32.79
C THR A 583 -59.53 -31.28 32.30
N ARG A 584 -59.02 -32.36 31.68
CA ARG A 584 -59.81 -33.53 31.31
C ARG A 584 -60.45 -34.18 32.53
N LEU A 585 -59.70 -34.38 33.60
CA LEU A 585 -60.22 -34.91 34.86
C LEU A 585 -61.33 -34.02 35.42
N LYS A 586 -61.14 -32.69 35.44
CA LYS A 586 -62.18 -31.71 35.83
C LYS A 586 -63.45 -31.83 34.98
N LYS A 587 -63.33 -32.01 33.66
CA LYS A 587 -64.50 -32.23 32.77
C LYS A 587 -65.24 -33.51 33.17
N VAL A 588 -64.54 -34.62 33.34
CA VAL A 588 -65.13 -35.91 33.77
C VAL A 588 -65.81 -35.81 35.12
N VAL A 589 -65.13 -35.24 36.10
CA VAL A 589 -65.62 -34.98 37.47
C VAL A 589 -66.90 -34.13 37.42
N ARG A 590 -66.91 -33.04 36.65
CA ARG A 590 -68.09 -32.18 36.48
C ARG A 590 -69.27 -32.93 35.86
N SER A 591 -69.02 -33.77 34.88
CA SER A 591 -70.06 -34.57 34.23
C SER A 591 -70.66 -35.62 35.15
N LEU A 592 -69.83 -36.27 35.97
CA LEU A 592 -70.28 -37.18 37.02
C LEU A 592 -71.16 -36.47 38.07
N ILE A 593 -70.79 -35.25 38.49
CA ILE A 593 -71.62 -34.44 39.40
C ILE A 593 -72.99 -34.13 38.76
N ARG A 594 -73.00 -33.70 37.49
CA ARG A 594 -74.25 -33.41 36.75
C ARG A 594 -75.13 -34.64 36.60
N TYR A 595 -74.54 -35.79 36.23
CA TYR A 595 -75.26 -37.04 36.12
C TYR A 595 -75.84 -37.48 37.46
N SER A 596 -75.06 -37.39 38.54
CA SER A 596 -75.58 -37.72 39.88
C SER A 596 -76.72 -36.79 40.30
N ARG A 597 -76.72 -35.53 39.85
CA ARG A 597 -77.81 -34.58 40.09
C ARG A 597 -79.07 -35.00 39.35
N GLU A 598 -78.95 -35.30 38.05
CA GLU A 598 -80.06 -35.72 37.19
C GLU A 598 -80.67 -37.05 37.66
N LEU A 599 -79.82 -38.03 38.03
CA LEU A 599 -80.27 -39.33 38.51
C LEU A 599 -81.07 -39.23 39.82
N LYS A 600 -80.69 -38.30 40.70
CA LYS A 600 -81.36 -38.09 42.00
C LYS A 600 -82.48 -37.04 41.95
N ASP A 601 -82.63 -36.33 40.83
CA ASP A 601 -83.57 -35.22 40.62
C ASP A 601 -83.53 -34.16 41.75
N VAL A 602 -82.32 -33.80 42.18
CA VAL A 602 -82.10 -32.83 43.27
C VAL A 602 -81.70 -31.44 42.75
N SER A 603 -82.05 -30.41 43.52
CA SER A 603 -81.59 -29.05 43.25
C SER A 603 -80.06 -28.94 43.46
N MET A 604 -79.45 -27.87 42.96
CA MET A 604 -78.00 -27.67 43.11
C MET A 604 -77.62 -27.46 44.57
N ASP A 605 -78.46 -26.74 45.32
CA ASP A 605 -78.23 -26.44 46.74
C ASP A 605 -78.39 -27.72 47.59
N ASP A 606 -79.35 -28.58 47.24
CA ASP A 606 -79.54 -29.88 47.91
C ASP A 606 -78.41 -30.86 47.59
N LEU A 607 -77.90 -30.83 46.34
CA LEU A 607 -76.73 -31.64 45.97
C LEU A 607 -75.49 -31.18 46.74
N PHE A 608 -75.27 -29.86 46.85
CA PHE A 608 -74.18 -29.30 47.63
C PHE A 608 -74.30 -29.71 49.10
N ALA A 609 -75.47 -29.55 49.72
CA ALA A 609 -75.73 -29.99 51.10
C ALA A 609 -75.62 -31.51 51.30
N SER A 610 -75.74 -32.32 50.23
CA SER A 610 -75.51 -33.77 50.30
C SER A 610 -74.02 -34.16 50.28
N ILE A 611 -73.16 -33.26 49.78
CA ILE A 611 -71.70 -33.42 49.73
C ILE A 611 -71.07 -32.84 50.99
N ASP A 612 -71.49 -31.64 51.37
CA ASP A 612 -71.14 -30.94 52.61
C ASP A 612 -71.81 -31.63 53.82
N LYS A 613 -71.16 -32.67 54.35
CA LYS A 613 -71.70 -33.47 55.44
C LYS A 613 -71.56 -32.78 56.78
N ASN A 614 -70.60 -31.86 56.90
CA ASN A 614 -70.29 -31.14 58.12
C ASN A 614 -71.16 -29.86 58.29
N GLY A 615 -71.76 -29.37 57.20
CA GLY A 615 -72.67 -28.24 57.14
C GLY A 615 -71.99 -26.88 57.29
N ASP A 616 -70.69 -26.78 57.00
CA ASP A 616 -69.90 -25.56 57.16
C ASP A 616 -70.01 -24.59 55.97
N GLY A 617 -70.66 -25.01 54.89
CA GLY A 617 -70.86 -24.21 53.68
C GLY A 617 -69.70 -24.27 52.69
N GLU A 618 -68.68 -25.09 52.94
CA GLU A 618 -67.57 -25.40 52.05
C GLU A 618 -67.55 -26.91 51.74
N ILE A 619 -66.82 -27.33 50.70
CA ILE A 619 -66.60 -28.77 50.42
C ILE A 619 -65.10 -29.01 50.54
N ASP A 620 -64.71 -29.79 51.54
CA ASP A 620 -63.30 -30.15 51.73
C ASP A 620 -62.85 -31.32 50.82
N GLU A 621 -61.54 -31.62 50.80
CA GLU A 621 -60.99 -32.69 49.96
C GLU A 621 -61.55 -34.08 50.33
N GLN A 622 -61.80 -34.33 51.61
CA GLN A 622 -62.28 -35.64 52.09
C GLN A 622 -63.76 -35.84 51.73
N GLU A 623 -64.59 -34.82 51.91
CA GLU A 623 -66.00 -34.79 51.51
C GLU A 623 -66.15 -34.95 50.00
N PHE A 624 -65.32 -34.23 49.23
CA PHE A 624 -65.29 -34.34 47.77
C PHE A 624 -64.95 -35.77 47.32
N LEU A 625 -63.90 -36.38 47.87
CA LEU A 625 -63.51 -37.74 47.52
C LEU A 625 -64.57 -38.77 47.94
N ALA A 626 -65.10 -38.65 49.16
CA ALA A 626 -66.14 -39.54 49.68
C ALA A 626 -67.42 -39.49 48.82
N PHE A 627 -67.76 -38.32 48.27
CA PHE A 627 -68.86 -38.21 47.31
C PHE A 627 -68.61 -39.09 46.08
N PHE A 628 -67.45 -38.97 45.42
CA PHE A 628 -67.13 -39.77 44.23
C PHE A 628 -66.94 -41.27 44.48
N GLU A 629 -66.75 -41.70 45.73
CA GLU A 629 -66.81 -43.13 46.08
C GLU A 629 -68.24 -43.68 46.03
N THR A 630 -69.24 -42.87 46.37
CA THR A 630 -70.65 -43.28 46.46
C THR A 630 -71.46 -43.01 45.18
N VAL A 631 -70.99 -42.11 44.32
CA VAL A 631 -71.67 -41.73 43.08
C VAL A 631 -71.66 -42.86 42.06
N ASN A 632 -72.79 -43.03 41.35
CA ASN A 632 -72.87 -43.95 40.23
C ASN A 632 -71.99 -43.44 39.06
N LYS A 633 -71.07 -44.29 38.60
CA LYS A 633 -70.06 -43.99 37.58
C LYS A 633 -70.44 -44.47 36.19
N ASP A 634 -71.67 -44.96 35.99
CA ASP A 634 -72.22 -45.39 34.70
C ASP A 634 -72.59 -44.20 33.78
N VAL A 635 -71.66 -43.26 33.65
CA VAL A 635 -71.75 -42.17 32.66
C VAL A 635 -71.04 -42.64 31.41
N ASP A 636 -71.70 -42.50 30.25
CA ASP A 636 -71.04 -42.74 28.98
C ASP A 636 -69.98 -41.65 28.75
N LEU A 637 -68.72 -42.01 28.95
CA LEU A 637 -67.60 -41.07 28.85
C LEU A 637 -67.10 -40.88 27.42
N ARG A 638 -67.70 -41.56 26.43
CA ARG A 638 -67.28 -41.51 25.01
C ARG A 638 -67.36 -40.10 24.42
N ASP A 639 -68.31 -39.28 24.87
CA ASP A 639 -68.46 -37.90 24.41
C ASP A 639 -67.33 -36.96 24.91
N PHE A 640 -66.48 -37.40 25.83
CA PHE A 640 -65.34 -36.61 26.33
C PHE A 640 -64.01 -36.93 25.61
N ASP A 641 -64.00 -37.91 24.69
CA ASP A 641 -62.82 -38.29 23.91
C ASP A 641 -62.69 -37.53 22.58
N ASP A 642 -63.80 -36.97 22.04
CA ASP A 642 -63.86 -36.43 20.67
C ASP A 642 -63.69 -34.90 20.56
N GLU A 643 -63.70 -34.15 21.66
CA GLU A 643 -63.16 -32.78 21.64
C GLU A 643 -61.63 -32.87 21.69
N ALA A 644 -61.01 -33.02 20.53
CA ALA A 644 -59.65 -32.57 20.33
C ALA A 644 -59.56 -31.14 20.86
N ASP A 645 -58.92 -30.98 22.03
CA ASP A 645 -58.68 -29.70 22.69
C ASP A 645 -58.30 -28.70 21.59
N PRO A 646 -59.05 -27.58 21.42
CA PRO A 646 -58.72 -26.60 20.40
C PRO A 646 -57.27 -26.25 20.60
N ALA A 647 -56.47 -26.52 19.57
CA ALA A 647 -55.04 -26.39 19.58
C ALA A 647 -54.64 -25.20 20.45
N VAL A 648 -54.03 -25.47 21.61
CA VAL A 648 -53.31 -24.44 22.35
C VAL A 648 -52.39 -23.82 21.31
N GLY A 649 -52.72 -22.58 20.94
CA GLY A 649 -52.35 -21.98 19.68
C GLY A 649 -50.89 -22.21 19.34
N ALA A 650 -50.66 -22.72 18.13
CA ALA A 650 -49.56 -22.20 17.36
C ALA A 650 -49.82 -20.70 17.21
N ASP A 651 -49.25 -19.89 18.10
CA ASP A 651 -48.81 -18.50 17.88
C ASP A 651 -48.26 -17.95 19.19
N GLY A 652 -46.94 -17.77 19.19
CA GLY A 652 -46.14 -17.37 20.33
C GLY A 652 -44.65 -17.47 19.99
N GLU A 653 -44.26 -16.90 18.84
CA GLU A 653 -42.90 -16.44 18.61
C GLU A 653 -42.46 -15.61 19.81
N GLY A 654 -41.60 -16.20 20.62
CA GLY A 654 -41.09 -15.59 21.85
C GLY A 654 -39.69 -16.12 22.15
N THR A 655 -38.81 -16.13 21.16
CA THR A 655 -37.35 -16.27 21.34
C THR A 655 -36.59 -15.53 20.24
N ALA A 656 -36.89 -14.23 20.11
CA ALA A 656 -35.95 -13.24 19.57
C ALA A 656 -35.30 -12.48 20.74
N ALA A 657 -34.62 -13.20 21.64
CA ALA A 657 -33.81 -12.61 22.72
C ALA A 657 -32.82 -13.63 23.31
N ALA A 658 -32.00 -14.27 22.47
CA ALA A 658 -30.78 -14.97 22.91
C ALA A 658 -29.81 -15.22 21.73
N LYS A 659 -29.74 -14.30 20.77
CA LYS A 659 -28.78 -14.34 19.66
C LYS A 659 -28.21 -12.96 19.38
N ALA A 660 -27.54 -12.41 20.40
CA ALA A 660 -26.65 -11.26 20.29
C ALA A 660 -25.65 -11.28 21.46
N ALA A 661 -24.85 -12.35 21.54
CA ALA A 661 -23.66 -12.42 22.41
C ALA A 661 -22.74 -13.56 21.94
N SER A 662 -22.12 -13.39 20.78
CA SER A 662 -20.83 -13.98 20.41
C SER A 662 -20.45 -13.48 19.01
N ASP A 663 -20.31 -12.16 18.89
CA ASP A 663 -19.35 -11.62 17.94
C ASP A 663 -18.27 -10.96 18.79
N GLY A 664 -17.11 -11.62 18.83
CA GLY A 664 -15.94 -11.18 19.56
C GLY A 664 -15.37 -9.96 18.88
N GLY A 665 -15.81 -8.77 19.31
CA GLY A 665 -15.07 -7.55 19.09
C GLY A 665 -13.76 -7.61 19.87
N GLU A 666 -12.66 -7.86 19.16
CA GLU A 666 -11.32 -7.49 19.62
C GLU A 666 -11.32 -5.98 19.91
N ALA A 667 -11.32 -5.64 21.19
CA ALA A 667 -10.94 -4.32 21.67
C ALA A 667 -9.44 -4.13 21.35
N LYS A 668 -9.14 -3.47 20.23
CA LYS A 668 -7.89 -2.72 20.10
C LYS A 668 -8.04 -1.45 20.91
N GLU A 669 -7.42 -1.44 22.08
CA GLU A 669 -6.97 -0.22 22.74
C GLU A 669 -6.13 0.59 21.74
N GLY A 670 -6.73 1.62 21.18
CA GLY A 670 -6.04 2.69 20.47
C GLY A 670 -5.50 3.67 21.51
N ASN A 671 -4.24 3.46 21.90
CA ASN A 671 -3.44 4.43 22.60
C ASN A 671 -3.31 5.68 21.71
N GLU A 672 -4.01 6.76 22.06
CA GLU A 672 -3.74 8.10 21.54
C GLU A 672 -2.48 8.63 22.22
N ASP A 673 -1.34 8.41 21.57
CA ASP A 673 -0.14 9.21 21.79
C ASP A 673 0.17 9.98 20.51
N ALA A 674 0.17 11.30 20.67
CA ALA A 674 1.23 12.24 20.33
C ALA A 674 1.92 12.18 18.94
N GLU A 675 2.34 13.38 18.53
CA GLU A 675 3.46 13.63 17.61
C GLU A 675 3.13 13.80 16.11
N LYS A 676 2.56 14.97 15.79
CA LYS A 676 2.81 15.68 14.53
C LYS A 676 3.13 17.14 14.80
N ALA A 677 4.40 17.44 15.04
CA ALA A 677 4.98 18.77 14.85
C ALA A 677 6.51 18.69 14.80
N GLU A 678 7.09 18.18 13.71
CA GLU A 678 8.40 18.65 13.21
C GLU A 678 8.78 17.94 11.92
N LYS A 679 8.89 18.71 10.83
CA LYS A 679 9.98 18.64 9.83
C LYS A 679 9.62 19.53 8.64
N ALA A 680 9.95 20.80 8.82
CA ALA A 680 10.37 21.68 7.75
C ALA A 680 11.80 22.10 8.09
N GLU A 681 12.76 21.47 7.44
CA GLU A 681 14.04 22.06 7.03
C GLU A 681 14.56 21.31 5.79
#